data_AF-A0A9Q3WME5-F1
#
_entry.id   AF-A0A9Q3WME5-F1
#
_cell.length_a   1.000
_cell.length_b   1.000
_cell.length_c   1.000
_cell.angle_alpha   90.00
_cell.angle_beta   90.00
_cell.angle_gamma   90.00
#
_symmetry.space_group_name_H-M   'P 1'
#
loop_
_entity.id
_entity.type
_entity.pdbx_description
1 polymer ?
#
loop_
_entity_poly.entity_id
_entity_poly.type
_entity_poly.pdbx_seq_one_letter_code
_entity_poly.pdbx_strand_id
1 'polypeptide(L)'
;MTDSKRRKSQLVADKRYQTKGKPAAKTGPKRKPAPKRKAPPPKRPGRSGPLGWIGRFFGWIFGLIWGFAWRIGMIVMLLIGLAVALVYSTLPDVTALLDGRARGSVTLLDREGDVFAWRGDQFGGVITTDTVSPHLKNAVVATEDKRFYYHVGISPRGVASAVRINLREGRGPLSGHGGSTITQQTAKLLCLGVPFDPDEWKSEAEYESDCRRGSLWRKVKEAVYALAMEAKYSKDEILNIYLNRAFLGAGARGFEAASQRYFGKSSAQVDPAEAAMLAGLLVAPTRYAPTNSLTRSQERARVVVALMEEQGYLTAAQADDARANPARLSEAAAAQAGGYFADWVMSELPDYFGGNTTEDVIIRTTLDQRIQTSAEEAMRFVFQEKVRDGSKAQAAIVVMSADGAVRAMVGGRDTRVTGAFNRATQAARQTGSSFKPFVYATALELGHSPLDTVVDEPYCINIPGSGQWCPKNYTNKHYGRVTLADALKDSLNVPAVKVAEAMGLDNVRKVASDFGIESDLAAGPALALGASESSLIEMTGAYAGILNGGSSVEPYGLTELRLQGENEVLMATGTGIGERVINKDAAAQLIWMMEKVISEGSGRRAALPGRPAAGKTGTTQAARDAWFIGFTADYVAGVWMGYDDNTPLKGVTGGGLPAEIWHETMIRVHEGTPVNPLPLQAPRQPKPIAQPKPQEPKGGLGQAVDQLLRDLFGN
;
A
#
# COMPACT_ATOMS: atom_id res chain seq x y z
N MET A 1 -67.22 47.07 -16.80
CA MET A 1 -68.03 46.29 -17.76
C MET A 1 -67.76 44.82 -17.44
N THR A 2 -68.65 43.91 -17.08
CA THR A 2 -70.12 43.80 -16.88
C THR A 2 -70.25 42.42 -16.22
N ASP A 3 -70.61 42.23 -14.95
CA ASP A 3 -71.92 42.29 -14.28
C ASP A 3 -72.56 40.89 -14.03
N SER A 4 -73.20 40.75 -12.85
CA SER A 4 -74.32 39.87 -12.50
C SER A 4 -74.15 38.45 -11.86
N LYS A 5 -74.29 38.45 -10.50
CA LYS A 5 -75.33 37.80 -9.62
C LYS A 5 -75.50 36.26 -9.41
N ARG A 6 -75.59 35.96 -8.09
CA ARG A 6 -76.63 35.23 -7.28
C ARG A 6 -76.58 33.69 -7.00
N ARG A 7 -76.39 33.41 -5.68
CA ARG A 7 -77.01 32.46 -4.70
C ARG A 7 -78.08 31.39 -5.11
N LYS A 8 -77.99 30.25 -4.37
CA LYS A 8 -79.01 29.29 -3.80
C LYS A 8 -78.74 27.83 -4.25
N SER A 9 -79.14 26.73 -3.59
CA SER A 9 -79.69 26.35 -2.28
C SER A 9 -79.74 24.79 -2.22
N GLN A 10 -79.98 24.24 -1.03
CA GLN A 10 -80.15 22.81 -0.70
C GLN A 10 -81.16 22.04 -1.57
N LEU A 11 -80.95 20.72 -1.67
CA LEU A 11 -81.91 19.72 -2.18
C LEU A 11 -82.20 18.65 -1.12
N VAL A 12 -83.49 18.35 -0.99
CA VAL A 12 -84.15 17.30 -0.21
C VAL A 12 -84.92 16.43 -1.20
N ALA A 13 -84.99 15.10 -0.98
CA ALA A 13 -86.05 14.13 -1.37
C ALA A 13 -85.46 12.70 -1.32
N ASP A 14 -86.15 11.59 -1.05
CA ASP A 14 -87.57 11.34 -0.81
C ASP A 14 -87.80 9.97 -0.11
N LYS A 15 -88.94 9.84 0.57
CA LYS A 15 -89.50 8.59 1.13
C LYS A 15 -90.26 7.81 0.05
N ARG A 16 -90.24 6.47 0.13
CA ARG A 16 -91.21 5.59 -0.57
C ARG A 16 -92.04 4.73 0.40
N TYR A 17 -93.34 4.69 0.11
CA TYR A 17 -94.48 4.11 0.84
C TYR A 17 -94.61 2.58 0.64
N GLN A 18 -94.96 1.80 1.68
CA GLN A 18 -96.25 1.11 2.02
C GLN A 18 -96.64 -0.19 1.28
N THR A 19 -97.04 -1.22 2.07
CA THR A 19 -98.37 -1.91 2.09
C THR A 19 -98.37 -2.97 3.22
N LYS A 20 -99.11 -2.81 4.34
CA LYS A 20 -100.52 -3.13 4.67
C LYS A 20 -100.89 -4.64 4.73
N GLY A 21 -101.16 -5.11 5.96
CA GLY A 21 -101.99 -6.28 6.31
C GLY A 21 -102.31 -6.27 7.82
N LYS A 22 -103.59 -6.26 8.19
CA LYS A 22 -104.22 -6.23 9.54
C LYS A 22 -105.15 -7.46 9.65
N PRO A 23 -105.83 -7.78 10.77
CA PRO A 23 -105.52 -7.68 12.21
C PRO A 23 -106.03 -8.90 13.06
N ALA A 24 -105.80 -8.85 14.40
CA ALA A 24 -106.55 -9.41 15.55
C ALA A 24 -105.63 -10.18 16.53
N ALA A 25 -105.70 -10.11 17.87
CA ALA A 25 -106.48 -9.33 18.81
C ALA A 25 -105.75 -9.25 20.18
N LYS A 26 -105.91 -8.09 20.83
CA LYS A 26 -105.91 -7.77 22.28
C LYS A 26 -105.21 -8.70 23.29
N THR A 27 -104.32 -8.12 24.11
CA THR A 27 -104.56 -7.86 25.55
C THR A 27 -103.47 -6.97 26.15
N GLY A 28 -103.85 -6.19 27.16
CA GLY A 28 -103.20 -4.95 27.60
C GLY A 28 -101.87 -5.04 28.38
N PRO A 29 -101.36 -3.88 28.83
CA PRO A 29 -99.95 -3.68 29.11
C PRO A 29 -99.55 -4.10 30.53
N LYS A 30 -98.57 -5.00 30.66
CA LYS A 30 -97.85 -5.19 31.93
C LYS A 30 -96.68 -4.21 32.01
N ARG A 31 -96.81 -3.30 32.99
CA ARG A 31 -95.82 -2.33 33.48
C ARG A 31 -94.42 -2.97 33.60
N LYS A 32 -93.42 -2.31 33.02
CA LYS A 32 -91.99 -2.58 33.26
C LYS A 32 -91.65 -2.30 34.73
N PRO A 33 -90.91 -3.18 35.42
CA PRO A 33 -90.48 -2.94 36.79
C PRO A 33 -89.51 -1.75 36.86
N ALA A 34 -89.72 -0.89 37.85
CA ALA A 34 -88.86 0.24 38.18
C ALA A 34 -87.42 -0.23 38.55
N PRO A 35 -86.39 0.59 38.25
CA PRO A 35 -85.01 0.25 38.56
C PRO A 35 -84.79 0.18 40.07
N LYS A 36 -84.24 -0.95 40.52
CA LYS A 36 -83.79 -1.16 41.91
C LYS A 36 -82.77 -0.07 42.27
N ARG A 37 -83.10 0.74 43.28
CA ARG A 37 -82.15 1.63 43.98
C ARG A 37 -80.97 0.79 44.45
N LYS A 38 -79.78 1.02 43.88
CA LYS A 38 -78.52 0.52 44.45
C LYS A 38 -78.30 1.22 45.78
N ALA A 39 -78.07 0.42 46.83
CA ALA A 39 -77.68 0.92 48.14
C ALA A 39 -76.44 1.81 48.03
N PRO A 40 -76.32 2.88 48.84
CA PRO A 40 -75.08 3.64 48.89
C PRO A 40 -73.94 2.71 49.33
N PRO A 41 -72.75 2.82 48.73
CA PRO A 41 -71.61 2.02 49.14
C PRO A 41 -71.29 2.29 50.62
N PRO A 42 -70.80 1.29 51.38
CA PRO A 42 -70.41 1.50 52.76
C PRO A 42 -69.34 2.60 52.79
N LYS A 43 -69.56 3.63 53.62
CA LYS A 43 -68.52 4.62 53.93
C LYS A 43 -67.32 3.84 54.47
N ARG A 44 -66.23 3.78 53.69
CA ARG A 44 -64.95 3.22 54.14
C ARG A 44 -64.60 3.90 55.46
N PRO A 45 -64.23 3.17 56.52
CA PRO A 45 -63.80 3.80 57.76
C PRO A 45 -62.65 4.73 57.40
N GLY A 46 -62.78 6.00 57.76
CA GLY A 46 -61.67 6.93 57.67
C GLY A 46 -60.51 6.30 58.44
N ARG A 47 -59.44 5.92 57.74
CA ARG A 47 -58.16 5.58 58.36
C ARG A 47 -57.58 6.87 58.93
N SER A 48 -58.17 7.35 60.03
CA SER A 48 -57.66 8.42 60.89
C SER A 48 -56.89 7.78 62.04
N GLY A 49 -55.83 7.05 61.70
CA GLY A 49 -54.80 6.59 62.62
C GLY A 49 -53.43 7.03 62.12
N PRO A 50 -52.39 7.11 62.98
CA PRO A 50 -51.08 7.67 62.63
C PRO A 50 -50.41 6.99 61.42
N LEU A 51 -50.67 5.69 61.18
CA LEU A 51 -50.19 4.98 59.98
C LEU A 51 -50.87 5.44 58.66
N GLY A 52 -52.10 5.96 58.72
CA GLY A 52 -52.82 6.49 57.54
C GLY A 52 -52.25 7.83 57.05
N TRP A 53 -51.67 8.61 57.96
CA TRP A 53 -50.93 9.84 57.62
C TRP A 53 -49.59 9.52 56.97
N ILE A 54 -48.88 8.49 57.45
CA ILE A 54 -47.62 8.02 56.86
C ILE A 54 -47.85 7.51 55.42
N GLY A 55 -48.90 6.71 55.17
CA GLY A 55 -49.23 6.26 53.81
C GLY A 55 -49.67 7.39 52.86
N ARG A 56 -50.39 8.41 53.34
CA ARG A 56 -50.73 9.61 52.54
C ARG A 56 -49.52 10.51 52.29
N PHE A 57 -48.59 10.59 53.23
CA PHE A 57 -47.34 11.30 53.10
C PHE A 57 -46.40 10.64 52.08
N PHE A 58 -46.21 9.32 52.14
CA PHE A 58 -45.45 8.59 51.11
C PHE A 58 -46.13 8.59 49.74
N GLY A 59 -47.47 8.52 49.68
CA GLY A 59 -48.22 8.67 48.42
C GLY A 59 -48.14 10.08 47.82
N TRP A 60 -48.10 11.12 48.66
CA TRP A 60 -47.91 12.52 48.24
C TRP A 60 -46.46 12.77 47.79
N ILE A 61 -45.46 12.24 48.51
CA ILE A 61 -44.05 12.26 48.10
C ILE A 61 -43.87 11.51 46.78
N PHE A 62 -44.47 10.33 46.63
CA PHE A 62 -44.42 9.58 45.37
C PHE A 62 -45.11 10.35 44.23
N GLY A 63 -46.26 10.99 44.49
CA GLY A 63 -46.94 11.85 43.52
C GLY A 63 -46.13 13.10 43.14
N LEU A 64 -45.39 13.69 44.09
CA LEU A 64 -44.47 14.79 43.83
C LEU A 64 -43.25 14.34 43.03
N ILE A 65 -42.62 13.21 43.39
CA ILE A 65 -41.50 12.62 42.65
C ILE A 65 -41.93 12.27 41.23
N TRP A 66 -43.12 11.67 41.07
CA TRP A 66 -43.68 11.32 39.77
C TRP A 66 -44.03 12.56 38.93
N GLY A 67 -44.67 13.56 39.54
CA GLY A 67 -44.97 14.83 38.87
C GLY A 67 -43.72 15.61 38.48
N PHE A 68 -42.69 15.59 39.32
CA PHE A 68 -41.38 16.19 39.04
C PHE A 68 -40.64 15.44 37.93
N ALA A 69 -40.59 14.10 38.00
CA ALA A 69 -40.00 13.25 36.96
C ALA A 69 -40.70 13.43 35.60
N TRP A 70 -42.03 13.54 35.58
CA TRP A 70 -42.78 13.79 34.34
C TRP A 70 -42.48 15.18 33.76
N ARG A 71 -42.43 16.22 34.60
CA ARG A 71 -42.08 17.59 34.16
C ARG A 71 -40.66 17.66 33.62
N ILE A 72 -39.69 17.06 34.30
CA ILE A 72 -38.32 16.92 33.80
C ILE A 72 -38.31 16.15 32.49
N GLY A 73 -39.02 15.04 32.41
CA GLY A 73 -39.13 14.24 31.19
C GLY A 73 -39.67 15.04 29.99
N MET A 74 -40.72 15.85 30.19
CA MET A 74 -41.24 16.72 29.14
C MET A 74 -40.25 17.82 28.74
N ILE A 75 -39.56 18.44 29.71
CA ILE A 75 -38.53 19.44 29.42
C ILE A 75 -37.40 18.81 28.61
N VAL A 76 -36.92 17.63 29.01
CA VAL A 76 -35.87 16.90 28.28
C VAL A 76 -36.35 16.53 26.87
N MET A 77 -37.58 16.05 26.71
CA MET A 77 -38.15 15.75 25.39
C MET A 77 -38.25 17.01 24.51
N LEU A 78 -38.64 18.14 25.09
CA LEU A 78 -38.71 19.43 24.37
C LEU A 78 -37.32 19.93 23.97
N LEU A 79 -36.32 19.80 24.85
CA LEU A 79 -34.92 20.13 24.55
C LEU A 79 -34.34 19.23 23.44
N ILE A 80 -34.63 17.93 23.48
CA ILE A 80 -34.23 17.00 22.42
C ILE A 80 -34.93 17.37 21.11
N GLY A 81 -36.24 17.65 21.13
CA GLY A 81 -37.00 18.07 19.96
C GLY A 81 -36.46 19.37 19.34
N LEU A 82 -36.10 20.34 20.18
CA LEU A 82 -35.45 21.58 19.74
C LEU A 82 -34.07 21.31 19.13
N ALA A 83 -33.25 20.48 19.77
CA ALA A 83 -31.95 20.10 19.24
C ALA A 83 -32.06 19.38 17.88
N VAL A 84 -33.03 18.47 17.74
CA VAL A 84 -33.33 17.79 16.47
C VAL A 84 -33.77 18.79 15.41
N ALA A 85 -34.66 19.74 15.73
CA ALA A 85 -35.12 20.75 14.78
C ALA A 85 -33.99 21.69 14.32
N LEU A 86 -33.08 22.05 15.22
CA LEU A 86 -31.90 22.85 14.87
C LEU A 86 -30.98 22.07 13.91
N VAL A 87 -30.63 20.83 14.23
CA VAL A 87 -29.80 20.00 13.35
C VAL A 87 -30.49 19.74 12.01
N TYR A 88 -31.81 19.50 12.02
CA TYR A 88 -32.60 19.33 10.80
C TYR A 88 -32.44 20.52 9.84
N SER A 89 -32.44 21.73 10.38
CA SER A 89 -32.29 22.96 9.58
C SER A 89 -30.91 23.13 8.95
N THR A 90 -29.87 22.45 9.47
CA THR A 90 -28.50 22.51 8.96
C THR A 90 -28.13 21.34 8.06
N LEU A 91 -28.98 20.31 7.95
CA LEU A 91 -28.72 19.17 7.05
C LEU A 91 -28.79 19.65 5.58
N PRO A 92 -27.88 19.24 4.68
CA PRO A 92 -27.93 19.59 3.25
C PRO A 92 -28.98 18.76 2.49
N ASP A 93 -28.95 18.79 1.16
CA ASP A 93 -29.68 17.82 0.33
C ASP A 93 -28.96 16.45 0.34
N VAL A 94 -29.71 15.36 0.13
CA VAL A 94 -29.13 14.00 0.14
C VAL A 94 -28.02 13.83 -0.89
N THR A 95 -28.15 14.43 -2.07
CA THR A 95 -27.18 14.28 -3.18
C THR A 95 -25.79 14.80 -2.80
N ALA A 96 -25.72 15.89 -2.02
CA ALA A 96 -24.48 16.45 -1.51
C ALA A 96 -23.76 15.54 -0.48
N LEU A 97 -24.45 14.51 0.03
CA LEU A 97 -23.92 13.58 1.01
C LEU A 97 -23.44 12.25 0.40
N LEU A 98 -23.69 12.02 -0.90
CA LEU A 98 -23.39 10.75 -1.56
C LEU A 98 -21.91 10.62 -1.96
N ASP A 99 -21.25 11.69 -2.42
CA ASP A 99 -19.78 11.66 -2.61
C ASP A 99 -19.08 11.93 -1.28
N GLY A 100 -18.24 10.99 -0.85
CA GLY A 100 -17.54 11.02 0.43
C GLY A 100 -16.03 10.91 0.35
N ARG A 101 -15.46 11.19 -0.83
CA ARG A 101 -14.02 11.23 -1.00
C ARG A 101 -13.40 12.42 -0.30
N ALA A 102 -12.33 12.14 0.44
CA ALA A 102 -11.37 13.12 0.93
C ALA A 102 -10.34 13.46 -0.16
N ARG A 103 -10.06 12.48 -1.02
CA ARG A 103 -9.01 12.49 -2.05
C ARG A 103 -9.49 11.73 -3.27
N GLY A 104 -8.98 12.07 -4.45
CA GLY A 104 -9.24 11.36 -5.68
C GLY A 104 -8.54 10.01 -5.70
N SER A 105 -8.96 9.16 -6.63
CA SER A 105 -8.34 7.86 -6.84
C SER A 105 -7.16 7.99 -7.80
N VAL A 106 -6.10 7.24 -7.54
CA VAL A 106 -4.96 7.12 -8.44
C VAL A 106 -4.95 5.70 -8.97
N THR A 107 -5.19 5.55 -10.26
CA THR A 107 -5.10 4.29 -10.98
C THR A 107 -3.73 4.19 -11.63
N LEU A 108 -2.95 3.17 -11.26
CA LEU A 108 -1.63 2.92 -11.82
C LEU A 108 -1.73 1.78 -12.85
N LEU A 109 -1.30 2.12 -14.07
CA LEU A 109 -1.19 1.24 -15.22
C LEU A 109 0.26 0.80 -15.39
N ASP A 110 0.47 -0.45 -15.76
CA ASP A 110 1.79 -0.96 -16.13
C ASP A 110 2.19 -0.45 -17.52
N ARG A 111 3.32 -0.94 -18.02
CA ARG A 111 3.84 -0.55 -19.33
C ARG A 111 2.90 -0.96 -20.48
N GLU A 112 2.23 -2.09 -20.34
CA GLU A 112 1.28 -2.67 -21.30
C GLU A 112 -0.09 -1.95 -21.28
N GLY A 113 -0.37 -1.19 -20.22
CA GLY A 113 -1.61 -0.43 -20.03
C GLY A 113 -2.63 -1.13 -19.11
N ASP A 114 -2.25 -2.25 -18.51
CA ASP A 114 -3.08 -3.00 -17.58
C ASP A 114 -3.00 -2.39 -16.19
N VAL A 115 -4.14 -2.36 -15.49
CA VAL A 115 -4.20 -1.82 -14.14
C VAL A 115 -3.53 -2.79 -13.17
N PHE A 116 -2.45 -2.36 -12.51
CA PHE A 116 -1.77 -3.19 -11.51
C PHE A 116 -1.95 -2.68 -10.08
N ALA A 117 -2.28 -1.40 -9.88
CA ALA A 117 -2.49 -0.84 -8.54
C ALA A 117 -3.45 0.35 -8.51
N TRP A 118 -4.06 0.56 -7.33
CA TRP A 118 -4.87 1.72 -7.00
C TRP A 118 -4.44 2.34 -5.67
N ARG A 119 -4.45 3.66 -5.59
CA ARG A 119 -4.18 4.48 -4.38
C ARG A 119 -5.25 5.58 -4.25
N GLY A 120 -5.31 6.26 -3.10
CA GLY A 120 -6.36 7.25 -2.82
C GLY A 120 -7.73 6.64 -2.53
N ASP A 121 -8.76 7.49 -2.40
CA ASP A 121 -10.14 7.04 -2.18
C ASP A 121 -10.80 6.78 -3.54
N GLN A 122 -11.09 5.52 -3.85
CA GLN A 122 -11.82 5.16 -5.06
C GLN A 122 -13.30 5.55 -4.95
N PHE A 123 -13.83 6.24 -5.97
CA PHE A 123 -15.25 6.48 -6.14
C PHE A 123 -15.73 5.76 -7.39
N GLY A 124 -16.43 4.65 -7.20
CA GLY A 124 -16.95 3.86 -8.32
C GLY A 124 -18.23 4.44 -8.95
N GLY A 125 -18.69 5.62 -8.48
CA GLY A 125 -19.96 6.25 -8.85
C GLY A 125 -20.99 6.21 -7.73
N VAL A 126 -22.02 7.05 -7.84
CA VAL A 126 -23.16 7.08 -6.90
C VAL A 126 -24.05 5.86 -7.14
N ILE A 127 -24.27 5.06 -6.09
CA ILE A 127 -25.25 3.98 -6.09
C ILE A 127 -26.44 4.30 -5.18
N THR A 128 -27.61 3.77 -5.54
CA THR A 128 -28.80 3.81 -4.70
C THR A 128 -29.22 2.40 -4.31
N THR A 129 -30.15 2.30 -3.37
CA THR A 129 -30.80 1.04 -2.98
C THR A 129 -31.50 0.32 -4.12
N ASP A 130 -31.76 1.01 -5.23
CA ASP A 130 -32.44 0.46 -6.41
C ASP A 130 -31.44 0.09 -7.53
N THR A 131 -30.26 0.71 -7.56
CA THR A 131 -29.21 0.38 -8.55
C THR A 131 -28.23 -0.68 -8.04
N VAL A 132 -28.13 -0.86 -6.72
CA VAL A 132 -27.26 -1.87 -6.11
C VAL A 132 -27.90 -3.27 -6.15
N SER A 133 -27.09 -4.33 -6.13
CA SER A 133 -27.58 -5.70 -6.01
C SER A 133 -28.50 -5.85 -4.80
N PRO A 134 -29.70 -6.46 -4.94
CA PRO A 134 -30.58 -6.75 -3.80
C PRO A 134 -29.90 -7.59 -2.73
N HIS A 135 -29.00 -8.49 -3.13
CA HIS A 135 -28.21 -9.29 -2.19
C HIS A 135 -27.32 -8.41 -1.33
N LEU A 136 -26.70 -7.38 -1.91
CA LEU A 136 -25.84 -6.47 -1.19
C LEU A 136 -26.62 -5.55 -0.23
N LYS A 137 -27.72 -4.96 -0.70
CA LYS A 137 -28.66 -4.20 0.16
C LYS A 137 -29.07 -5.03 1.38
N ASN A 138 -29.49 -6.27 1.12
CA ASN A 138 -29.95 -7.18 2.17
C ASN A 138 -28.82 -7.65 3.09
N ALA A 139 -27.60 -7.88 2.57
CA ALA A 139 -26.45 -8.27 3.38
C ALA A 139 -26.06 -7.18 4.40
N VAL A 140 -26.06 -5.91 3.97
CA VAL A 140 -25.79 -4.76 4.84
C VAL A 140 -26.86 -4.64 5.92
N VAL A 141 -28.14 -4.67 5.54
CA VAL A 141 -29.26 -4.59 6.50
C VAL A 141 -29.23 -5.78 7.47
N ALA A 142 -28.98 -7.00 6.98
CA ALA A 142 -28.96 -8.20 7.81
C ALA A 142 -27.83 -8.18 8.85
N THR A 143 -26.69 -7.61 8.50
CA THR A 143 -25.48 -7.59 9.33
C THR A 143 -25.46 -6.44 10.32
N GLU A 144 -25.78 -5.22 9.86
CA GLU A 144 -25.64 -4.00 10.66
C GLU A 144 -26.90 -3.67 11.46
N ASP A 145 -28.09 -3.86 10.88
CA ASP A 145 -29.35 -3.43 11.51
C ASP A 145 -30.58 -4.16 10.94
N LYS A 146 -30.80 -5.40 11.42
CA LYS A 146 -31.93 -6.27 11.02
C LYS A 146 -33.31 -5.60 11.01
N ARG A 147 -33.51 -4.53 11.79
CA ARG A 147 -34.80 -3.82 11.92
C ARG A 147 -34.73 -2.39 11.40
N PHE A 148 -33.76 -2.07 10.55
CA PHE A 148 -33.52 -0.73 10.03
C PHE A 148 -34.79 0.01 9.60
N TYR A 149 -35.65 -0.65 8.83
CA TYR A 149 -36.89 -0.06 8.29
C TYR A 149 -38.01 0.15 9.33
N TYR A 150 -37.87 -0.36 10.56
CA TYR A 150 -38.95 -0.38 11.56
C TYR A 150 -38.74 0.56 12.76
N HIS A 151 -37.54 1.11 12.94
CA HIS A 151 -37.25 2.06 14.02
C HIS A 151 -36.94 3.45 13.48
N VAL A 152 -36.87 4.47 14.33
CA VAL A 152 -36.61 5.86 13.94
C VAL A 152 -35.30 6.31 14.56
N GLY A 153 -34.21 6.27 13.79
CA GLY A 153 -32.88 6.73 14.18
C GLY A 153 -32.16 5.84 15.18
N ILE A 154 -32.83 5.48 16.28
CA ILE A 154 -32.28 4.68 17.38
C ILE A 154 -33.21 3.47 17.57
N SER A 155 -32.62 2.32 17.91
CA SER A 155 -33.37 1.11 18.21
C SER A 155 -33.41 0.85 19.72
N PRO A 156 -34.49 1.18 20.46
CA PRO A 156 -34.60 0.87 21.89
C PRO A 156 -34.43 -0.62 22.18
N ARG A 157 -34.96 -1.48 21.30
CA ARG A 157 -34.80 -2.93 21.37
C ARG A 157 -33.36 -3.37 21.08
N GLY A 158 -32.67 -2.71 20.14
CA GLY A 158 -31.25 -2.96 19.85
C GLY A 158 -30.37 -2.63 21.05
N VAL A 159 -30.56 -1.45 21.63
CA VAL A 159 -29.84 -1.00 22.84
C VAL A 159 -30.10 -1.94 24.01
N ALA A 160 -31.36 -2.29 24.30
CA ALA A 160 -31.70 -3.20 25.39
C ALA A 160 -31.11 -4.61 25.18
N SER A 161 -31.09 -5.10 23.93
CA SER A 161 -30.46 -6.37 23.58
C SER A 161 -28.95 -6.34 23.81
N ALA A 162 -28.27 -5.28 23.37
CA ALA A 162 -26.83 -5.10 23.56
C ALA A 162 -26.45 -5.05 25.05
N VAL A 163 -27.19 -4.26 25.85
CA VAL A 163 -27.00 -4.19 27.31
C VAL A 163 -27.15 -5.57 27.94
N ARG A 164 -28.18 -6.33 27.57
CA ARG A 164 -28.42 -7.68 28.09
C ARG A 164 -27.27 -8.64 27.75
N ILE A 165 -26.75 -8.59 26.52
CA ILE A 165 -25.64 -9.45 26.09
C ILE A 165 -24.36 -9.08 26.86
N ASN A 166 -24.03 -7.79 26.94
CA ASN A 166 -22.84 -7.33 27.66
C ASN A 166 -22.86 -7.74 29.13
N LEU A 167 -24.00 -7.57 29.81
CA LEU A 167 -24.18 -8.01 31.20
C LEU A 167 -24.07 -9.54 31.35
N ARG A 168 -24.57 -10.33 30.40
CA ARG A 168 -24.45 -11.79 30.41
C ARG A 168 -23.01 -12.27 30.19
N GLU A 169 -22.21 -11.51 29.46
CA GLU A 169 -20.80 -11.79 29.19
C GLU A 169 -19.85 -11.22 30.27
N GLY A 170 -20.39 -10.72 31.40
CA GLY A 170 -19.58 -10.15 32.48
C GLY A 170 -18.96 -8.79 32.16
N ARG A 171 -19.41 -8.13 31.09
CA ARG A 171 -18.98 -6.79 30.68
C ARG A 171 -19.92 -5.72 31.28
N GLY A 172 -19.49 -4.46 31.24
CA GLY A 172 -20.33 -3.34 31.64
C GLY A 172 -21.52 -3.15 30.67
N PRO A 173 -22.65 -2.55 31.10
CA PRO A 173 -23.86 -2.42 30.27
C PRO A 173 -23.63 -1.66 28.95
N LEU A 174 -22.60 -0.83 28.89
CA LEU A 174 -22.22 -0.01 27.72
C LEU A 174 -20.87 -0.41 27.11
N SER A 175 -20.30 -1.57 27.47
CA SER A 175 -19.03 -2.06 26.92
C SER A 175 -19.18 -3.43 26.26
N GLY A 176 -18.78 -3.52 24.99
CA GLY A 176 -18.87 -4.74 24.19
C GLY A 176 -19.70 -4.54 22.93
N HIS A 177 -20.76 -5.34 22.77
CA HIS A 177 -21.59 -5.39 21.57
C HIS A 177 -22.28 -4.06 21.28
N GLY A 178 -22.25 -3.64 20.01
CA GLY A 178 -22.85 -2.39 19.55
C GLY A 178 -24.34 -2.55 19.27
N GLY A 179 -25.18 -1.78 19.96
CA GLY A 179 -26.61 -1.64 19.64
C GLY A 179 -26.92 -0.49 18.68
N SER A 180 -25.93 -0.02 17.91
CA SER A 180 -26.06 1.14 17.03
C SER A 180 -26.76 0.78 15.72
N THR A 181 -27.59 1.69 15.23
CA THR A 181 -28.36 1.53 13.98
C THR A 181 -27.56 2.00 12.76
N ILE A 182 -28.00 1.63 11.55
CA ILE A 182 -27.40 2.18 10.31
C ILE A 182 -27.47 3.71 10.29
N THR A 183 -28.57 4.32 10.74
CA THR A 183 -28.71 5.78 10.83
C THR A 183 -27.67 6.40 11.76
N GLN A 184 -27.43 5.80 12.93
CA GLN A 184 -26.39 6.25 13.86
C GLN A 184 -24.99 6.10 13.28
N GLN A 185 -24.73 5.01 12.56
CA GLN A 185 -23.45 4.83 11.87
C GLN A 185 -23.26 5.84 10.74
N THR A 186 -24.32 6.14 9.99
CA THR A 186 -24.32 7.17 8.94
C THR A 186 -24.03 8.55 9.54
N ALA A 187 -24.68 8.90 10.65
CA ALA A 187 -24.38 10.13 11.39
C ALA A 187 -22.91 10.21 11.82
N LYS A 188 -22.33 9.09 12.27
CA LYS A 188 -20.91 9.00 12.61
C LYS A 188 -20.00 9.16 11.38
N LEU A 189 -20.38 8.62 10.22
CA LEU A 189 -19.62 8.78 8.97
C LEU A 189 -19.60 10.25 8.51
N LEU A 190 -20.71 10.96 8.70
CA LEU A 190 -20.86 12.39 8.39
C LEU A 190 -20.28 13.35 9.45
N CYS A 191 -19.49 12.84 10.40
CA CYS A 191 -18.90 13.62 11.50
C CYS A 191 -19.91 14.52 12.23
N LEU A 192 -21.19 14.10 12.31
CA LEU A 192 -22.27 14.86 12.95
C LEU A 192 -22.48 16.26 12.35
N GLY A 193 -22.15 16.44 11.06
CA GLY A 193 -22.34 17.69 10.32
C GLY A 193 -21.28 18.77 10.59
N VAL A 194 -20.20 18.45 11.30
CA VAL A 194 -19.05 19.35 11.46
C VAL A 194 -18.25 19.29 10.16
N PRO A 195 -18.07 20.37 9.38
CA PRO A 195 -17.24 20.34 8.18
C PRO A 195 -15.75 20.22 8.55
N PHE A 196 -14.94 19.74 7.61
CA PHE A 196 -13.49 19.80 7.74
C PHE A 196 -13.02 21.27 7.64
N ASP A 197 -12.14 21.66 8.56
CA ASP A 197 -11.49 22.98 8.58
C ASP A 197 -9.96 22.80 8.57
N PRO A 198 -9.25 23.24 7.51
CA PRO A 198 -7.80 23.09 7.42
C PRO A 198 -7.02 23.95 8.43
N ASP A 199 -7.63 24.96 9.05
CA ASP A 199 -7.00 25.76 10.10
C ASP A 199 -7.05 25.05 11.47
N GLU A 200 -8.02 24.15 11.69
CA GLU A 200 -8.17 23.37 12.92
C GLU A 200 -7.47 22.01 12.86
N TRP A 201 -7.44 21.35 11.69
CA TRP A 201 -6.84 20.02 11.52
C TRP A 201 -5.81 19.98 10.41
N LYS A 202 -4.66 19.32 10.68
CA LYS A 202 -3.56 19.21 9.70
C LYS A 202 -3.88 18.25 8.56
N SER A 203 -4.85 17.36 8.76
CA SER A 203 -5.30 16.40 7.77
C SER A 203 -6.72 15.94 8.05
N GLU A 204 -7.42 15.52 7.00
CA GLU A 204 -8.76 14.96 7.14
C GLU A 204 -8.77 13.66 7.98
N ALA A 205 -7.67 12.90 7.98
CA ALA A 205 -7.51 11.73 8.84
C ALA A 205 -7.52 12.11 10.33
N GLU A 206 -6.88 13.23 10.70
CA GLU A 206 -6.88 13.75 12.06
C GLU A 206 -8.29 14.22 12.45
N TYR A 207 -8.97 14.95 11.57
CA TYR A 207 -10.36 15.37 11.72
C TYR A 207 -11.32 14.18 11.89
N GLU A 208 -11.24 13.16 11.04
CA GLU A 208 -12.09 11.97 11.15
C GLU A 208 -11.83 11.20 12.46
N SER A 209 -10.57 11.16 12.90
CA SER A 209 -10.20 10.51 14.17
C SER A 209 -10.79 11.25 15.37
N ASP A 210 -10.83 12.58 15.32
CA ASP A 210 -11.37 13.42 16.38
C ASP A 210 -12.91 13.37 16.38
N CYS A 211 -13.54 13.59 15.22
CA CYS A 211 -15.00 13.59 15.07
C CYS A 211 -15.62 12.22 15.44
N ARG A 212 -14.90 11.11 15.20
CA ARG A 212 -15.37 9.74 15.48
C ARG A 212 -14.93 9.20 16.85
N ARG A 213 -14.16 9.98 17.65
CA ARG A 213 -13.62 9.55 18.95
C ARG A 213 -14.72 9.12 19.93
N GLY A 214 -14.59 7.95 20.54
CA GLY A 214 -15.59 7.42 21.49
C GLY A 214 -15.77 8.30 22.74
N SER A 215 -16.94 8.94 22.90
CA SER A 215 -17.36 9.56 24.15
C SER A 215 -18.88 9.45 24.37
N LEU A 216 -19.33 9.48 25.63
CA LEU A 216 -20.76 9.48 25.96
C LEU A 216 -21.46 10.70 25.36
N TRP A 217 -20.81 11.87 25.39
CA TRP A 217 -21.34 13.09 24.80
C TRP A 217 -21.47 13.00 23.28
N ARG A 218 -20.48 12.43 22.59
CA ARG A 218 -20.57 12.15 21.15
C ARG A 218 -21.76 11.24 20.85
N LYS A 219 -22.00 10.20 21.66
CA LYS A 219 -23.14 9.29 21.47
C LYS A 219 -24.49 9.98 21.64
N VAL A 220 -24.60 11.00 22.51
CA VAL A 220 -25.79 11.84 22.60
C VAL A 220 -25.97 12.70 21.35
N LYS A 221 -24.90 13.35 20.86
CA LYS A 221 -24.95 14.11 19.60
C LYS A 221 -25.30 13.22 18.40
N GLU A 222 -24.72 12.01 18.32
CA GLU A 222 -25.02 10.98 17.30
C GLU A 222 -26.49 10.58 17.31
N ALA A 223 -27.09 10.41 18.50
CA ALA A 223 -28.51 10.13 18.65
C ALA A 223 -29.41 11.28 18.14
N VAL A 224 -29.10 12.53 18.51
CA VAL A 224 -29.85 13.71 18.03
C VAL A 224 -29.72 13.87 16.52
N TYR A 225 -28.51 13.73 15.99
CA TYR A 225 -28.25 13.83 14.55
C TYR A 225 -28.97 12.72 13.76
N ALA A 226 -28.95 11.48 14.26
CA ALA A 226 -29.67 10.37 13.64
C ALA A 226 -31.19 10.61 13.60
N LEU A 227 -31.78 11.16 14.67
CA LEU A 227 -33.20 11.52 14.68
C LEU A 227 -33.53 12.65 13.70
N ALA A 228 -32.64 13.65 13.55
CA ALA A 228 -32.80 14.72 12.57
C ALA A 228 -32.70 14.19 11.14
N MET A 229 -31.77 13.27 10.86
CA MET A 229 -31.66 12.59 9.56
C MET A 229 -32.95 11.84 9.22
N GLU A 230 -33.55 11.12 10.17
CA GLU A 230 -34.80 10.37 9.94
C GLU A 230 -36.03 11.24 9.79
N ALA A 231 -35.97 12.48 10.28
CA ALA A 231 -37.00 13.48 10.02
C ALA A 231 -36.88 14.10 8.62
N LYS A 232 -35.67 14.14 8.05
CA LYS A 232 -35.38 14.78 6.76
C LYS A 232 -35.36 13.83 5.57
N TYR A 233 -34.74 12.67 5.76
CA TYR A 233 -34.46 11.70 4.72
C TYR A 233 -35.27 10.43 4.96
N SER A 234 -35.66 9.79 3.87
CA SER A 234 -36.23 8.45 3.87
C SER A 234 -35.19 7.40 4.29
N LYS A 235 -35.67 6.20 4.63
CA LYS A 235 -34.81 5.05 4.97
C LYS A 235 -33.86 4.68 3.85
N ASP A 236 -34.36 4.66 2.61
CA ASP A 236 -33.55 4.33 1.46
C ASP A 236 -32.52 5.43 1.18
N GLU A 237 -32.84 6.72 1.37
CA GLU A 237 -31.86 7.80 1.27
C GLU A 237 -30.75 7.72 2.33
N ILE A 238 -31.09 7.40 3.58
CA ILE A 238 -30.09 7.17 4.63
C ILE A 238 -29.19 5.99 4.27
N LEU A 239 -29.78 4.91 3.75
CA LEU A 239 -29.03 3.74 3.29
C LEU A 239 -28.16 4.08 2.08
N ASN A 240 -28.60 4.93 1.15
CA ASN A 240 -27.79 5.42 0.03
C ASN A 240 -26.53 6.13 0.55
N ILE A 241 -26.67 7.06 1.50
CA ILE A 241 -25.51 7.73 2.11
C ILE A 241 -24.56 6.70 2.73
N TYR A 242 -25.09 5.74 3.49
CA TYR A 242 -24.28 4.70 4.11
C TYR A 242 -23.52 3.85 3.06
N LEU A 243 -24.21 3.42 2.01
CA LEU A 243 -23.64 2.57 0.96
C LEU A 243 -22.54 3.28 0.15
N ASN A 244 -22.61 4.59 -0.01
CA ASN A 244 -21.58 5.35 -0.75
C ASN A 244 -20.42 5.82 0.14
N ARG A 245 -20.61 5.94 1.46
CA ARG A 245 -19.57 6.50 2.36
C ARG A 245 -18.84 5.48 3.24
N ALA A 246 -19.37 4.28 3.41
CA ALA A 246 -18.75 3.28 4.28
C ALA A 246 -17.33 2.92 3.80
N PHE A 247 -16.33 3.01 4.68
CA PHE A 247 -14.98 2.56 4.38
C PHE A 247 -14.91 1.03 4.39
N LEU A 248 -14.45 0.43 3.30
CA LEU A 248 -14.46 -1.02 3.06
C LEU A 248 -13.04 -1.59 2.89
N GLY A 249 -12.02 -0.85 3.35
CA GLY A 249 -10.62 -1.30 3.36
C GLY A 249 -9.91 -0.99 2.04
N ALA A 250 -8.58 -1.06 2.07
CA ALA A 250 -7.72 -0.82 0.92
C ALA A 250 -7.99 0.51 0.16
N GLY A 251 -8.48 1.55 0.83
CA GLY A 251 -8.83 2.83 0.17
C GLY A 251 -10.17 2.83 -0.55
N ALA A 252 -10.96 1.76 -0.50
CA ALA A 252 -12.31 1.76 -1.05
C ALA A 252 -13.30 2.44 -0.07
N ARG A 253 -13.89 3.57 -0.49
CA ARG A 253 -15.04 4.21 0.18
C ARG A 253 -16.29 3.98 -0.65
N GLY A 254 -17.28 3.36 -0.04
CA GLY A 254 -18.52 2.96 -0.69
C GLY A 254 -18.44 1.60 -1.37
N PHE A 255 -19.60 0.96 -1.50
CA PHE A 255 -19.70 -0.42 -1.98
C PHE A 255 -19.42 -0.58 -3.48
N GLU A 256 -19.69 0.43 -4.30
CA GLU A 256 -19.35 0.40 -5.73
C GLU A 256 -17.84 0.35 -5.93
N ALA A 257 -17.11 1.23 -5.24
CA ALA A 257 -15.65 1.24 -5.25
C ALA A 257 -15.06 -0.07 -4.73
N ALA A 258 -15.60 -0.61 -3.62
CA ALA A 258 -15.12 -1.87 -3.06
C ALA A 258 -15.40 -3.07 -3.99
N SER A 259 -16.56 -3.10 -4.64
CA SER A 259 -16.90 -4.15 -5.61
C SER A 259 -15.97 -4.14 -6.82
N GLN A 260 -15.73 -2.96 -7.40
CA GLN A 260 -14.78 -2.81 -8.50
C GLN A 260 -13.37 -3.19 -8.06
N ARG A 261 -12.95 -2.76 -6.86
CA ARG A 261 -11.63 -3.04 -6.32
C ARG A 261 -11.38 -4.52 -6.08
N TYR A 262 -12.33 -5.24 -5.49
CA TYR A 262 -12.11 -6.62 -5.07
C TYR A 262 -12.52 -7.64 -6.14
N PHE A 263 -13.54 -7.32 -6.94
CA PHE A 263 -14.16 -8.26 -7.88
C PHE A 263 -14.09 -7.79 -9.34
N GLY A 264 -13.63 -6.57 -9.62
CA GLY A 264 -13.56 -6.04 -10.98
C GLY A 264 -14.93 -5.82 -11.63
N LYS A 265 -16.00 -5.70 -10.84
CA LYS A 265 -17.38 -5.56 -11.35
C LYS A 265 -18.21 -4.58 -10.52
N SER A 266 -19.30 -4.11 -11.11
CA SER A 266 -20.22 -3.20 -10.43
C SER A 266 -20.92 -3.86 -9.24
N SER A 267 -21.21 -3.06 -8.20
CA SER A 267 -21.99 -3.50 -7.04
C SER A 267 -23.42 -3.88 -7.39
N ALA A 268 -23.90 -3.51 -8.59
CA ALA A 268 -25.16 -4.01 -9.15
C ALA A 268 -25.13 -5.51 -9.49
N GLN A 269 -23.94 -6.06 -9.73
CA GLN A 269 -23.72 -7.42 -10.27
C GLN A 269 -23.12 -8.40 -9.26
N VAL A 270 -23.03 -8.02 -7.98
CA VAL A 270 -22.50 -8.91 -6.94
C VAL A 270 -23.52 -9.97 -6.55
N ASP A 271 -23.02 -11.19 -6.41
CA ASP A 271 -23.78 -12.37 -5.97
C ASP A 271 -23.92 -12.42 -4.44
N PRO A 272 -24.64 -13.40 -3.87
CA PRO A 272 -24.78 -13.54 -2.41
C PRO A 272 -23.45 -13.69 -1.65
N ALA A 273 -22.45 -14.38 -2.20
CA ALA A 273 -21.18 -14.63 -1.53
C ALA A 273 -20.32 -13.36 -1.47
N GLU A 274 -20.29 -12.61 -2.58
CA GLU A 274 -19.58 -11.34 -2.69
C GLU A 274 -20.27 -10.23 -1.88
N ALA A 275 -21.60 -10.17 -1.94
CA ALA A 275 -22.41 -9.28 -1.11
C ALA A 275 -22.13 -9.50 0.39
N ALA A 276 -22.13 -10.77 0.81
CA ALA A 276 -21.81 -11.15 2.17
C ALA A 276 -20.37 -10.81 2.57
N MET A 277 -19.42 -10.98 1.65
CA MET A 277 -18.03 -10.59 1.86
C MET A 277 -17.90 -9.08 2.07
N LEU A 278 -18.48 -8.25 1.19
CA LEU A 278 -18.46 -6.79 1.29
C LEU A 278 -19.10 -6.29 2.59
N ALA A 279 -20.30 -6.77 2.92
CA ALA A 279 -20.97 -6.42 4.17
C ALA A 279 -20.16 -6.89 5.40
N GLY A 280 -19.45 -8.01 5.29
CA GLY A 280 -18.56 -8.52 6.32
C GLY A 280 -17.40 -7.58 6.67
N LEU A 281 -16.98 -6.72 5.74
CA LEU A 281 -15.86 -5.79 5.92
C LEU A 281 -16.18 -4.67 6.93
N LEU A 282 -17.44 -4.23 7.03
CA LEU A 282 -17.87 -3.08 7.81
C LEU A 282 -17.40 -3.09 9.28
N VAL A 283 -17.28 -4.28 9.88
CA VAL A 283 -16.87 -4.45 11.28
C VAL A 283 -15.40 -4.08 11.51
N ALA A 284 -14.52 -4.45 10.59
CA ALA A 284 -13.09 -4.15 10.67
C ALA A 284 -12.48 -4.18 9.26
N PRO A 285 -12.68 -3.10 8.47
CA PRO A 285 -12.42 -3.11 7.02
C PRO A 285 -11.01 -3.54 6.65
N THR A 286 -9.98 -2.99 7.31
CA THR A 286 -8.58 -3.35 7.06
C THR A 286 -8.24 -4.79 7.45
N ARG A 287 -8.88 -5.33 8.49
CA ARG A 287 -8.60 -6.68 9.00
C ARG A 287 -9.25 -7.75 8.13
N TYR A 288 -10.44 -7.49 7.61
CA TYR A 288 -11.20 -8.45 6.80
C TYR A 288 -11.10 -8.20 5.30
N ALA A 289 -10.39 -7.16 4.85
CA ALA A 289 -10.12 -6.91 3.44
C ALA A 289 -9.59 -8.19 2.76
N PRO A 290 -10.18 -8.63 1.64
CA PRO A 290 -9.77 -9.87 0.98
C PRO A 290 -8.33 -9.82 0.45
N THR A 291 -7.81 -8.62 0.16
CA THR A 291 -6.41 -8.37 -0.21
C THR A 291 -5.43 -8.57 0.95
N ASN A 292 -5.86 -8.43 2.20
CA ASN A 292 -5.06 -8.74 3.39
C ASN A 292 -5.14 -10.23 3.73
N SER A 293 -6.36 -10.80 3.71
CA SER A 293 -6.55 -12.24 3.91
C SER A 293 -7.89 -12.69 3.36
N LEU A 294 -7.83 -13.33 2.19
CA LEU A 294 -9.00 -13.91 1.54
C LEU A 294 -9.72 -14.90 2.47
N THR A 295 -8.98 -15.77 3.17
CA THR A 295 -9.55 -16.75 4.11
C THR A 295 -10.34 -16.08 5.23
N ARG A 296 -9.76 -15.07 5.91
CA ARG A 296 -10.47 -14.33 6.98
C ARG A 296 -11.72 -13.64 6.44
N SER A 297 -11.65 -13.11 5.22
CA SER A 297 -12.77 -12.46 4.55
C SER A 297 -13.90 -13.45 4.25
N GLN A 298 -13.57 -14.63 3.70
CA GLN A 298 -14.52 -15.70 3.40
C GLN A 298 -15.17 -16.27 4.68
N GLU A 299 -14.40 -16.45 5.75
CA GLU A 299 -14.93 -16.87 7.05
C GLU A 299 -15.93 -15.85 7.60
N ARG A 300 -15.62 -14.55 7.48
CA ARG A 300 -16.54 -13.49 7.88
C ARG A 300 -17.79 -13.46 7.00
N ALA A 301 -17.63 -13.65 5.69
CA ALA A 301 -18.74 -13.71 4.74
C ALA A 301 -19.71 -14.85 5.08
N ARG A 302 -19.22 -16.03 5.48
CA ARG A 302 -20.09 -17.15 5.90
C ARG A 302 -21.03 -16.80 7.05
N VAL A 303 -20.57 -15.98 8.00
CA VAL A 303 -21.42 -15.48 9.10
C VAL A 303 -22.54 -14.61 8.55
N VAL A 304 -22.23 -13.73 7.59
CA VAL A 304 -23.21 -12.86 6.94
C VAL A 304 -24.21 -13.67 6.11
N VAL A 305 -23.77 -14.68 5.35
CA VAL A 305 -24.66 -15.60 4.62
C VAL A 305 -25.64 -16.29 5.58
N ALA A 306 -25.16 -16.80 6.71
CA ALA A 306 -26.03 -17.42 7.72
C ALA A 306 -27.06 -16.43 8.31
N LEU A 307 -26.66 -15.18 8.55
CA LEU A 307 -27.58 -14.12 8.99
C LEU A 307 -28.63 -13.80 7.91
N MET A 308 -28.25 -13.75 6.64
CA MET A 308 -29.17 -13.48 5.54
C MET A 308 -30.18 -14.63 5.36
N GLU A 309 -29.74 -15.88 5.51
CA GLU A 309 -30.61 -17.06 5.51
C GLU A 309 -31.60 -17.05 6.69
N GLU A 310 -31.12 -16.85 7.92
CA GLU A 310 -31.98 -16.78 9.13
C GLU A 310 -33.05 -15.69 9.04
N GLN A 311 -32.72 -14.60 8.35
CA GLN A 311 -33.60 -13.44 8.17
C GLN A 311 -34.52 -13.56 6.94
N GLY A 312 -34.39 -14.62 6.15
CA GLY A 312 -35.21 -14.88 4.96
C GLY A 312 -34.82 -14.06 3.72
N TYR A 313 -33.64 -13.44 3.72
CA TYR A 313 -33.11 -12.72 2.55
C TYR A 313 -32.48 -13.66 1.51
N LEU A 314 -32.05 -14.86 1.92
CA LEU A 314 -31.59 -15.93 1.04
C LEU A 314 -32.43 -17.18 1.27
N THR A 315 -32.70 -17.90 0.17
CA THR A 315 -33.19 -19.28 0.25
C THR A 315 -32.07 -20.21 0.72
N ALA A 316 -32.43 -21.37 1.29
CA ALA A 316 -31.45 -22.38 1.69
C ALA A 316 -30.50 -22.77 0.53
N ALA A 317 -31.03 -22.91 -0.69
CA ALA A 317 -30.25 -23.22 -1.88
C ALA A 317 -29.22 -22.12 -2.21
N GLN A 318 -29.59 -20.84 -2.13
CA GLN A 318 -28.66 -19.73 -2.35
C GLN A 318 -27.61 -19.64 -1.24
N ALA A 319 -27.99 -19.92 0.00
CA ALA A 319 -27.07 -19.92 1.13
C ALA A 319 -26.06 -21.07 1.04
N ASP A 320 -26.51 -22.26 0.62
CA ASP A 320 -25.65 -23.42 0.36
C ASP A 320 -24.67 -23.18 -0.79
N ASP A 321 -25.15 -22.60 -1.90
CA ASP A 321 -24.31 -22.21 -3.02
C ASP A 321 -23.23 -21.20 -2.60
N ALA A 322 -23.60 -20.13 -1.90
CA ALA A 322 -22.64 -19.14 -1.40
C ALA A 322 -21.61 -19.72 -0.42
N ARG A 323 -21.97 -20.78 0.34
CA ARG A 323 -21.05 -21.50 1.24
C ARG A 323 -20.09 -22.39 0.46
N ALA A 324 -20.58 -23.07 -0.57
CA ALA A 324 -19.81 -23.97 -1.43
C ALA A 324 -18.88 -23.21 -2.39
N ASN A 325 -19.33 -22.06 -2.88
CA ASN A 325 -18.66 -21.19 -3.83
C ASN A 325 -18.37 -19.82 -3.18
N PRO A 326 -17.44 -19.74 -2.21
CA PRO A 326 -17.13 -18.48 -1.56
C PRO A 326 -16.47 -17.50 -2.53
N ALA A 327 -16.77 -16.21 -2.37
CA ALA A 327 -16.22 -15.15 -3.20
C ALA A 327 -14.68 -15.18 -3.24
N ARG A 328 -14.14 -14.83 -4.40
CA ARG A 328 -12.70 -14.75 -4.68
C ARG A 328 -12.37 -13.38 -5.23
N LEU A 329 -11.12 -12.95 -5.09
CA LEU A 329 -10.63 -11.75 -5.74
C LEU A 329 -10.63 -11.93 -7.26
N SER A 330 -10.87 -10.85 -8.01
CA SER A 330 -10.58 -10.84 -9.45
C SER A 330 -9.09 -11.09 -9.70
N GLU A 331 -8.71 -11.55 -10.90
CA GLU A 331 -7.30 -11.75 -11.24
C GLU A 331 -6.48 -10.48 -11.03
N ALA A 332 -7.01 -9.32 -11.45
CA ALA A 332 -6.38 -8.02 -11.21
C ALA A 332 -6.22 -7.70 -9.71
N ALA A 333 -7.25 -7.97 -8.89
CA ALA A 333 -7.19 -7.74 -7.45
C ALA A 333 -6.32 -8.76 -6.69
N ALA A 334 -6.17 -9.97 -7.25
CA ALA A 334 -5.32 -11.05 -6.73
C ALA A 334 -3.85 -10.89 -7.13
N ALA A 335 -3.59 -10.38 -8.34
CA ALA A 335 -2.27 -9.99 -8.84
C ALA A 335 -1.74 -8.71 -8.17
N GLN A 336 -2.60 -8.03 -7.42
CA GLN A 336 -2.35 -6.74 -6.79
C GLN A 336 -1.36 -6.82 -5.62
N ALA A 337 -0.08 -6.81 -5.95
CA ALA A 337 1.05 -6.70 -5.04
C ALA A 337 2.20 -5.84 -5.59
N GLY A 338 1.93 -4.94 -6.52
CA GLY A 338 2.83 -3.83 -6.84
C GLY A 338 2.93 -2.81 -5.70
N GLY A 339 2.96 -3.26 -4.44
CA GLY A 339 2.93 -2.45 -3.23
C GLY A 339 4.08 -1.47 -3.20
N TYR A 340 5.31 -2.01 -3.18
CA TYR A 340 6.52 -1.22 -3.10
C TYR A 340 6.74 -0.31 -4.32
N PHE A 341 6.53 -0.82 -5.53
CA PHE A 341 6.65 -0.01 -6.75
C PHE A 341 5.62 1.11 -6.80
N ALA A 342 4.33 0.81 -6.56
CA ALA A 342 3.30 1.84 -6.57
C ALA A 342 3.48 2.83 -5.43
N ASP A 343 3.89 2.39 -4.23
CA ASP A 343 4.17 3.30 -3.11
C ASP A 343 5.36 4.22 -3.41
N TRP A 344 6.38 3.73 -4.12
CA TRP A 344 7.48 4.55 -4.60
C TRP A 344 7.02 5.57 -5.65
N VAL A 345 6.29 5.14 -6.70
CA VAL A 345 5.73 6.06 -7.71
C VAL A 345 4.85 7.13 -7.06
N MET A 346 4.02 6.75 -6.08
CA MET A 346 3.21 7.70 -5.33
C MET A 346 4.03 8.71 -4.53
N SER A 347 5.19 8.31 -4.02
CA SER A 347 6.09 9.22 -3.28
C SER A 347 6.81 10.22 -4.19
N GLU A 348 6.88 9.94 -5.49
CA GLU A 348 7.45 10.85 -6.50
C GLU A 348 6.44 11.84 -7.07
N LEU A 349 5.14 11.65 -6.78
CA LEU A 349 4.11 12.56 -7.25
C LEU A 349 4.18 13.91 -6.51
N PRO A 350 3.95 15.03 -7.22
CA PRO A 350 3.73 16.31 -6.55
C PRO A 350 2.59 16.22 -5.53
N ASP A 351 2.74 16.88 -4.38
CA ASP A 351 1.79 16.85 -3.25
C ASP A 351 0.33 17.07 -3.67
N TYR A 352 0.11 17.90 -4.69
CA TYR A 352 -1.21 18.17 -5.26
C TYR A 352 -1.93 16.88 -5.71
N PHE A 353 -1.26 16.06 -6.52
CA PHE A 353 -1.81 14.80 -7.06
C PHE A 353 -1.68 13.63 -6.07
N GLY A 354 -0.72 13.69 -5.14
CA GLY A 354 -0.47 12.64 -4.15
C GLY A 354 -1.46 12.61 -2.98
N GLY A 355 -2.14 13.72 -2.66
CA GLY A 355 -3.06 13.74 -1.53
C GLY A 355 -3.95 14.95 -1.29
N ASN A 356 -3.94 15.97 -2.17
CA ASN A 356 -4.67 17.23 -1.95
C ASN A 356 -5.76 17.52 -2.99
N THR A 357 -5.98 16.62 -3.95
CA THR A 357 -7.06 16.73 -4.94
C THR A 357 -8.09 15.63 -4.75
N THR A 358 -9.36 15.92 -5.08
CA THR A 358 -10.44 14.93 -5.21
C THR A 358 -10.53 14.34 -6.63
N GLU A 359 -9.70 14.84 -7.56
CA GLU A 359 -9.67 14.41 -8.94
C GLU A 359 -9.07 13.01 -9.08
N ASP A 360 -9.74 12.17 -9.87
CA ASP A 360 -9.21 10.86 -10.20
C ASP A 360 -8.11 10.98 -11.26
N VAL A 361 -6.98 10.32 -11.04
CA VAL A 361 -5.77 10.39 -11.86
C VAL A 361 -5.43 9.00 -12.38
N ILE A 362 -5.01 8.93 -13.65
CA ILE A 362 -4.45 7.74 -14.27
C ILE A 362 -2.96 7.96 -14.51
N ILE A 363 -2.14 7.04 -13.99
CA ILE A 363 -0.68 7.08 -14.14
C ILE A 363 -0.24 5.85 -14.94
N ARG A 364 0.44 6.07 -16.06
CA ARG A 364 1.17 5.00 -16.76
C ARG A 364 2.58 4.90 -16.21
N THR A 365 3.03 3.69 -15.96
CA THR A 365 4.32 3.44 -15.30
C THR A 365 5.28 2.61 -16.14
N THR A 366 6.50 2.45 -15.65
CA THR A 366 7.54 1.62 -16.25
C THR A 366 7.47 0.14 -15.86
N LEU A 367 6.58 -0.21 -14.92
CA LEU A 367 6.42 -1.56 -14.38
C LEU A 367 6.12 -2.56 -15.49
N ASP A 368 6.79 -3.71 -15.43
CA ASP A 368 6.49 -4.88 -16.25
C ASP A 368 6.06 -6.01 -15.30
N GLN A 369 4.78 -6.38 -15.34
CA GLN A 369 4.22 -7.35 -14.39
C GLN A 369 4.89 -8.73 -14.47
N ARG A 370 5.40 -9.14 -15.63
CA ARG A 370 6.14 -10.39 -15.81
C ARG A 370 7.50 -10.32 -15.10
N ILE A 371 8.23 -9.21 -15.26
CA ILE A 371 9.52 -8.99 -14.58
C ILE A 371 9.29 -8.87 -13.06
N GLN A 372 8.24 -8.16 -12.63
CA GLN A 372 7.86 -8.05 -11.22
C GLN A 372 7.61 -9.44 -10.61
N THR A 373 6.76 -10.24 -11.24
CA THR A 373 6.47 -11.61 -10.79
C THR A 373 7.73 -12.47 -10.75
N SER A 374 8.60 -12.35 -11.76
CA SER A 374 9.88 -13.07 -11.83
C SER A 374 10.79 -12.75 -10.63
N ALA A 375 10.88 -11.48 -10.24
CA ALA A 375 11.68 -11.04 -9.09
C ALA A 375 11.09 -11.54 -7.76
N GLU A 376 9.77 -11.48 -7.59
CA GLU A 376 9.08 -11.99 -6.39
C GLU A 376 9.24 -13.50 -6.23
N GLU A 377 9.11 -14.27 -7.32
CA GLU A 377 9.26 -15.71 -7.33
C GLU A 377 10.71 -16.13 -7.06
N ALA A 378 11.69 -15.44 -7.63
CA ALA A 378 13.10 -15.67 -7.34
C ALA A 378 13.42 -15.44 -5.86
N MET A 379 12.93 -14.34 -5.28
CA MET A 379 13.09 -14.08 -3.84
C MET A 379 12.43 -15.20 -3.02
N ARG A 380 11.18 -15.56 -3.34
CA ARG A 380 10.44 -16.61 -2.63
C ARG A 380 11.17 -17.94 -2.66
N PHE A 381 11.66 -18.34 -3.84
CA PHE A 381 12.40 -19.58 -4.05
C PHE A 381 13.67 -19.63 -3.19
N VAL A 382 14.52 -18.60 -3.24
CA VAL A 382 15.76 -18.59 -2.44
C VAL A 382 15.47 -18.58 -0.93
N PHE A 383 14.45 -17.84 -0.49
CA PHE A 383 14.08 -17.81 0.92
C PHE A 383 13.48 -19.13 1.43
N GLN A 384 12.81 -19.90 0.57
CA GLN A 384 12.26 -21.21 0.92
C GLN A 384 13.35 -22.29 0.92
N GLU A 385 14.22 -22.30 -0.09
CA GLU A 385 15.15 -23.40 -0.31
C GLU A 385 16.50 -23.23 0.41
N LYS A 386 16.92 -21.98 0.66
CA LYS A 386 18.32 -21.69 1.02
C LYS A 386 18.48 -20.84 2.29
N VAL A 387 17.45 -20.12 2.69
CA VAL A 387 17.46 -19.34 3.94
C VAL A 387 16.97 -20.22 5.09
N ARG A 388 17.70 -20.23 6.20
CA ARG A 388 17.34 -21.04 7.38
C ARG A 388 15.96 -20.66 7.94
N ASP A 389 15.21 -21.67 8.35
CA ASP A 389 13.94 -21.50 9.05
C ASP A 389 14.08 -20.58 10.28
N GLY A 390 13.10 -19.70 10.46
CA GLY A 390 13.10 -18.70 11.55
C GLY A 390 14.01 -17.49 11.32
N SER A 391 14.76 -17.43 10.21
CA SER A 391 15.54 -16.23 9.86
C SER A 391 14.64 -15.02 9.66
N LYS A 392 15.03 -13.90 10.28
CA LYS A 392 14.39 -12.58 10.14
C LYS A 392 15.06 -11.69 9.09
N ALA A 393 16.01 -12.24 8.33
CA ALA A 393 16.71 -11.48 7.29
C ALA A 393 15.71 -10.93 6.26
N GLN A 394 15.99 -9.73 5.80
CA GLN A 394 15.23 -9.04 4.76
C GLN A 394 16.07 -9.00 3.49
N ALA A 395 15.39 -8.84 2.35
CA ALA A 395 16.02 -8.60 1.07
C ALA A 395 15.19 -7.61 0.26
N ALA A 396 15.86 -6.97 -0.70
CA ALA A 396 15.24 -6.09 -1.69
C ALA A 396 15.83 -6.36 -3.07
N ILE A 397 15.02 -6.16 -4.10
CA ILE A 397 15.40 -6.33 -5.52
C ILE A 397 14.91 -5.11 -6.28
N VAL A 398 15.77 -4.54 -7.13
CA VAL A 398 15.39 -3.56 -8.15
C VAL A 398 15.84 -4.11 -9.50
N VAL A 399 14.96 -4.11 -10.49
CA VAL A 399 15.31 -4.41 -11.89
C VAL A 399 14.95 -3.19 -12.73
N MET A 400 15.88 -2.68 -13.53
CA MET A 400 15.67 -1.53 -14.40
C MET A 400 16.35 -1.71 -15.76
N SER A 401 15.91 -0.96 -16.78
CA SER A 401 16.67 -0.82 -18.03
C SER A 401 17.80 0.21 -17.88
N ALA A 402 18.77 0.19 -18.81
CA ALA A 402 19.96 1.04 -18.78
C ALA A 402 19.65 2.56 -18.83
N ASP A 403 18.41 2.92 -19.17
CA ASP A 403 17.91 4.29 -19.24
C ASP A 403 17.26 4.77 -17.94
N GLY A 404 17.19 3.92 -16.90
CA GLY A 404 16.59 4.23 -15.60
C GLY A 404 15.15 3.76 -15.42
N ALA A 405 14.50 3.17 -16.44
CA ALA A 405 13.11 2.73 -16.30
C ALA A 405 13.05 1.51 -15.36
N VAL A 406 12.45 1.67 -14.17
CA VAL A 406 12.33 0.59 -13.19
C VAL A 406 11.25 -0.40 -13.62
N ARG A 407 11.64 -1.62 -13.96
CA ARG A 407 10.76 -2.67 -14.46
C ARG A 407 10.15 -3.52 -13.36
N ALA A 408 10.84 -3.65 -12.24
CA ALA A 408 10.37 -4.35 -11.05
C ALA A 408 11.01 -3.80 -9.79
N MET A 409 10.26 -3.81 -8.70
CA MET A 409 10.72 -3.42 -7.38
C MET A 409 10.13 -4.32 -6.29
N VAL A 410 11.01 -4.92 -5.50
CA VAL A 410 10.68 -5.69 -4.30
C VAL A 410 11.37 -5.04 -3.11
N GLY A 411 10.62 -4.47 -2.18
CA GLY A 411 11.13 -3.72 -1.02
C GLY A 411 11.26 -4.53 0.28
N GLY A 412 10.92 -5.82 0.26
CA GLY A 412 10.95 -6.68 1.45
C GLY A 412 10.54 -8.12 1.15
N ARG A 413 10.71 -9.01 2.14
CA ARG A 413 10.38 -10.44 2.03
C ARG A 413 8.88 -10.69 1.80
N ASP A 414 8.04 -9.89 2.44
CA ASP A 414 6.61 -9.91 2.17
C ASP A 414 6.35 -9.00 0.97
N THR A 415 6.07 -9.60 -0.18
CA THR A 415 5.91 -8.86 -1.44
C THR A 415 4.52 -8.26 -1.58
N ARG A 416 3.54 -8.67 -0.74
CA ARG A 416 2.12 -8.30 -0.86
C ARG A 416 1.67 -7.35 0.24
N VAL A 417 2.39 -6.25 0.42
CA VAL A 417 2.13 -5.25 1.46
C VAL A 417 2.00 -3.85 0.88
N THR A 418 1.13 -3.02 1.46
CA THR A 418 0.98 -1.60 1.13
C THR A 418 1.40 -0.74 2.31
N GLY A 419 2.17 0.31 2.09
CA GLY A 419 2.64 1.24 3.13
C GLY A 419 3.69 0.63 4.06
N ALA A 420 4.33 -0.47 3.66
CA ALA A 420 5.43 -1.05 4.40
C ALA A 420 6.75 -0.31 4.12
N PHE A 421 7.70 -0.41 5.05
CA PHE A 421 9.04 0.12 4.86
C PHE A 421 9.70 -0.49 3.60
N ASN A 422 10.01 0.36 2.62
CA ASN A 422 10.53 -0.05 1.31
C ASN A 422 12.06 -0.04 1.34
N ARG A 423 12.69 -1.21 1.47
CA ARG A 423 14.16 -1.30 1.54
C ARG A 423 14.86 -1.04 0.21
N ALA A 424 14.13 -1.04 -0.90
CA ALA A 424 14.71 -0.69 -2.19
C ALA A 424 15.04 0.81 -2.28
N THR A 425 14.25 1.67 -1.61
CA THR A 425 14.34 3.13 -1.74
C THR A 425 14.62 3.85 -0.42
N GLN A 426 14.12 3.36 0.72
CA GLN A 426 14.19 4.03 2.02
C GLN A 426 15.34 3.54 2.91
N ALA A 427 15.92 2.37 2.63
CA ALA A 427 17.00 1.81 3.43
C ALA A 427 18.36 2.29 2.93
N ALA A 428 18.90 3.34 3.57
CA ALA A 428 20.30 3.72 3.42
C ALA A 428 21.19 2.67 4.12
N ARG A 429 22.05 2.00 3.36
CA ARG A 429 22.88 0.89 3.85
C ARG A 429 24.29 0.98 3.29
N GLN A 430 25.28 0.58 4.09
CA GLN A 430 26.68 0.60 3.66
C GLN A 430 26.88 -0.29 2.43
N THR A 431 27.40 0.29 1.36
CA THR A 431 27.53 -0.35 0.04
C THR A 431 28.63 -1.44 0.03
N GLY A 432 29.64 -1.30 0.89
CA GLY A 432 30.77 -2.21 0.96
C GLY A 432 31.54 -2.27 -0.38
N SER A 433 32.06 -3.45 -0.72
CA SER A 433 32.81 -3.63 -1.97
C SER A 433 32.03 -3.40 -3.27
N SER A 434 30.71 -3.16 -3.23
CA SER A 434 29.93 -2.75 -4.40
C SER A 434 30.24 -1.31 -4.85
N PHE A 435 30.93 -0.52 -4.03
CA PHE A 435 31.42 0.82 -4.39
C PHE A 435 32.69 0.80 -5.27
N LYS A 436 33.45 -0.30 -5.25
CA LYS A 436 34.74 -0.39 -5.95
C LYS A 436 34.70 -0.06 -7.44
N PRO A 437 33.66 -0.39 -8.23
CA PRO A 437 33.60 -0.02 -9.63
C PRO A 437 33.80 1.48 -9.87
N PHE A 438 33.36 2.38 -8.98
CA PHE A 438 33.57 3.83 -9.12
C PHE A 438 35.03 4.24 -8.90
N VAL A 439 35.76 3.53 -8.02
CA VAL A 439 37.22 3.71 -7.86
C VAL A 439 37.94 3.36 -9.16
N TYR A 440 37.62 2.21 -9.76
CA TYR A 440 38.25 1.79 -11.01
C TYR A 440 37.75 2.59 -12.22
N ALA A 441 36.48 3.02 -12.23
CA ALA A 441 35.95 3.95 -13.22
C ALA A 441 36.78 5.25 -13.26
N THR A 442 37.09 5.80 -12.09
CA THR A 442 37.94 6.99 -11.95
C THR A 442 39.34 6.74 -12.54
N ALA A 443 39.94 5.58 -12.26
CA ALA A 443 41.24 5.24 -12.81
C ALA A 443 41.21 5.14 -14.35
N LEU A 444 40.21 4.46 -14.90
CA LEU A 444 40.05 4.30 -16.35
C LEU A 444 39.76 5.63 -17.04
N GLU A 445 38.96 6.51 -16.42
CA GLU A 445 38.69 7.86 -16.93
C GLU A 445 39.97 8.71 -16.98
N LEU A 446 40.86 8.55 -15.99
CA LEU A 446 42.17 9.20 -15.96
C LEU A 446 43.22 8.54 -16.87
N GLY A 447 42.83 7.56 -17.70
CA GLY A 447 43.65 6.95 -18.74
C GLY A 447 44.44 5.72 -18.30
N HIS A 448 44.18 5.16 -17.11
CA HIS A 448 44.76 3.89 -16.71
C HIS A 448 44.17 2.72 -17.50
N SER A 449 44.95 1.64 -17.62
CA SER A 449 44.52 0.40 -18.26
C SER A 449 44.06 -0.63 -17.22
N PRO A 450 43.07 -1.49 -17.54
CA PRO A 450 42.74 -2.67 -16.72
C PRO A 450 43.94 -3.59 -16.42
N LEU A 451 44.98 -3.55 -17.26
CA LEU A 451 46.21 -4.33 -17.11
C LEU A 451 47.31 -3.62 -16.31
N ASP A 452 47.10 -2.36 -15.92
CA ASP A 452 48.01 -1.66 -15.01
C ASP A 452 48.07 -2.41 -13.68
N THR A 453 49.22 -2.34 -13.00
CA THR A 453 49.45 -3.15 -11.81
C THR A 453 49.49 -2.34 -10.53
N VAL A 454 48.99 -2.95 -9.46
CA VAL A 454 49.05 -2.44 -8.09
C VAL A 454 49.55 -3.55 -7.15
N VAL A 455 50.33 -3.19 -6.14
CA VAL A 455 50.88 -4.16 -5.19
C VAL A 455 49.94 -4.32 -3.99
N ASP A 456 49.44 -5.54 -3.80
CA ASP A 456 48.73 -5.98 -2.61
C ASP A 456 49.72 -6.53 -1.57
N GLU A 457 49.93 -5.76 -0.51
CA GLU A 457 50.85 -6.06 0.60
C GLU A 457 50.32 -5.36 1.87
N PRO A 458 50.86 -5.65 3.07
CA PRO A 458 50.48 -4.91 4.28
C PRO A 458 50.58 -3.40 4.07
N TYR A 459 49.48 -2.70 4.31
CA TYR A 459 49.37 -1.27 4.01
C TYR A 459 48.68 -0.56 5.16
N CYS A 460 49.25 0.56 5.59
CA CYS A 460 48.71 1.39 6.67
C CYS A 460 48.87 2.86 6.29
N ILE A 461 47.85 3.66 6.57
CA ILE A 461 47.83 5.11 6.34
C ILE A 461 47.50 5.79 7.67
N ASN A 462 48.14 6.93 7.95
CA ASN A 462 47.74 7.77 9.08
C ASN A 462 46.60 8.72 8.65
N ILE A 463 45.42 8.53 9.22
CA ILE A 463 44.24 9.33 8.93
C ILE A 463 44.21 10.55 9.87
N PRO A 464 44.13 11.78 9.35
CA PRO A 464 44.00 12.97 10.18
C PRO A 464 42.83 12.82 11.18
N GLY A 465 43.12 13.01 12.47
CA GLY A 465 42.14 12.90 13.56
C GLY A 465 41.75 11.47 13.97
N SER A 466 42.07 10.42 13.20
CA SER A 466 41.70 9.02 13.49
C SER A 466 42.90 8.09 13.71
N GLY A 467 44.13 8.56 13.47
CA GLY A 467 45.35 7.79 13.68
C GLY A 467 45.62 6.76 12.59
N GLN A 468 46.44 5.76 12.90
CA GLN A 468 46.86 4.75 11.93
C GLN A 468 45.72 3.77 11.61
N TRP A 469 45.40 3.64 10.32
CA TRP A 469 44.42 2.69 9.80
C TRP A 469 45.08 1.73 8.80
N CYS A 470 44.86 0.43 8.97
CA CYS A 470 45.45 -0.63 8.15
C CYS A 470 44.35 -1.50 7.54
N PRO A 471 43.92 -1.26 6.28
CA PRO A 471 42.92 -2.10 5.62
C PRO A 471 43.43 -3.54 5.44
N LYS A 472 42.50 -4.50 5.53
CA LYS A 472 42.80 -5.93 5.33
C LYS A 472 41.91 -6.52 4.24
N ASN A 473 42.46 -7.44 3.45
CA ASN A 473 41.68 -8.25 2.54
C ASN A 473 40.78 -9.22 3.31
N TYR A 474 39.62 -9.56 2.74
CA TYR A 474 38.68 -10.50 3.35
C TYR A 474 39.31 -11.87 3.65
N THR A 475 40.23 -12.31 2.80
CA THR A 475 40.98 -13.58 2.96
C THR A 475 42.10 -13.51 4.00
N ASN A 476 42.41 -12.32 4.55
CA ASN A 476 43.58 -12.04 5.37
C ASN A 476 44.93 -12.43 4.72
N LYS A 477 44.97 -12.50 3.39
CA LYS A 477 46.18 -12.78 2.59
C LYS A 477 46.50 -11.60 1.69
N HIS A 478 47.77 -11.54 1.27
CA HIS A 478 48.27 -10.59 0.29
C HIS A 478 48.73 -11.34 -0.96
N TYR A 479 48.43 -10.80 -2.14
CA TYR A 479 48.65 -11.45 -3.43
C TYR A 479 49.82 -10.84 -4.23
N GLY A 480 50.55 -9.88 -3.65
CA GLY A 480 51.67 -9.23 -4.32
C GLY A 480 51.21 -8.36 -5.48
N ARG A 481 51.96 -8.31 -6.57
CA ARG A 481 51.60 -7.51 -7.74
C ARG A 481 50.43 -8.15 -8.49
N VAL A 482 49.32 -7.42 -8.59
CA VAL A 482 48.11 -7.81 -9.31
C VAL A 482 47.73 -6.74 -10.33
N THR A 483 46.98 -7.09 -11.36
CA THR A 483 46.40 -6.08 -12.27
C THR A 483 45.20 -5.39 -11.61
N LEU A 484 44.80 -4.21 -12.12
CA LEU A 484 43.55 -3.56 -11.69
C LEU A 484 42.35 -4.49 -11.92
N ALA A 485 42.34 -5.22 -13.05
CA ALA A 485 41.32 -6.21 -13.36
C ALA A 485 41.27 -7.35 -12.33
N ASP A 486 42.42 -7.93 -11.96
CA ASP A 486 42.49 -8.98 -10.93
C ASP A 486 42.04 -8.45 -9.56
N ALA A 487 42.44 -7.23 -9.22
CA ALA A 487 42.05 -6.59 -7.97
C ALA A 487 40.53 -6.38 -7.87
N LEU A 488 39.85 -6.00 -8.97
CA LEU A 488 38.39 -5.89 -9.00
C LEU A 488 37.71 -7.27 -9.01
N LYS A 489 38.18 -8.20 -9.84
CA LYS A 489 37.72 -9.60 -9.97
C LYS A 489 37.62 -10.29 -8.61
N ASP A 490 38.73 -10.27 -7.86
CA ASP A 490 38.85 -10.89 -6.55
C ASP A 490 38.41 -9.98 -5.40
N SER A 491 37.99 -8.74 -5.72
CA SER A 491 37.50 -7.74 -4.79
C SER A 491 38.47 -7.45 -3.64
N LEU A 492 39.76 -7.29 -3.96
CA LEU A 492 40.83 -7.02 -2.98
C LEU A 492 40.66 -5.62 -2.37
N ASN A 493 40.85 -5.50 -1.05
CA ASN A 493 40.62 -4.26 -0.30
C ASN A 493 41.83 -3.33 -0.37
N VAL A 494 43.04 -3.86 -0.16
CA VAL A 494 44.25 -3.02 -0.14
C VAL A 494 44.52 -2.36 -1.51
N PRO A 495 44.51 -3.10 -2.63
CA PRO A 495 44.55 -2.50 -3.97
C PRO A 495 43.52 -1.39 -4.20
N ALA A 496 42.26 -1.61 -3.81
CA ALA A 496 41.21 -0.62 -4.02
C ALA A 496 41.49 0.69 -3.26
N VAL A 497 41.98 0.62 -2.02
CA VAL A 497 42.39 1.80 -1.26
C VAL A 497 43.58 2.48 -1.93
N LYS A 498 44.63 1.73 -2.30
CA LYS A 498 45.81 2.30 -2.97
C LYS A 498 45.46 2.99 -4.29
N VAL A 499 44.54 2.42 -5.07
CA VAL A 499 44.05 3.01 -6.32
C VAL A 499 43.26 4.28 -6.03
N ALA A 500 42.34 4.27 -5.06
CA ALA A 500 41.56 5.46 -4.71
C ALA A 500 42.44 6.62 -4.23
N GLU A 501 43.44 6.33 -3.39
CA GLU A 501 44.42 7.33 -2.95
C GLU A 501 45.21 7.90 -4.14
N ALA A 502 45.67 7.03 -5.04
CA ALA A 502 46.44 7.43 -6.21
C ALA A 502 45.62 8.29 -7.20
N MET A 503 44.32 8.00 -7.35
CA MET A 503 43.43 8.78 -8.22
C MET A 503 42.93 10.08 -7.57
N GLY A 504 43.15 10.23 -6.25
CA GLY A 504 42.59 11.30 -5.44
C GLY A 504 41.16 10.99 -4.99
N LEU A 505 40.93 11.00 -3.67
CA LEU A 505 39.63 10.69 -3.08
C LEU A 505 38.52 11.64 -3.57
N ASP A 506 38.85 12.90 -3.84
CA ASP A 506 37.90 13.89 -4.34
C ASP A 506 37.40 13.55 -5.74
N ASN A 507 38.28 13.03 -6.61
CA ASN A 507 37.89 12.57 -7.95
C ASN A 507 36.99 11.34 -7.86
N VAL A 508 37.32 10.39 -6.97
CA VAL A 508 36.49 9.20 -6.73
C VAL A 508 35.11 9.58 -6.20
N ARG A 509 35.04 10.52 -5.25
CA ARG A 509 33.75 11.05 -4.76
C ARG A 509 32.98 11.71 -5.89
N LYS A 510 33.64 12.57 -6.68
CA LYS A 510 33.00 13.25 -7.81
C LYS A 510 32.41 12.26 -8.81
N VAL A 511 33.19 11.28 -9.27
CA VAL A 511 32.70 10.25 -10.22
C VAL A 511 31.52 9.48 -9.63
N ALA A 512 31.60 9.06 -8.35
CA ALA A 512 30.50 8.35 -7.70
C ALA A 512 29.22 9.20 -7.57
N SER A 513 29.35 10.47 -7.17
CA SER A 513 28.22 11.40 -7.07
C SER A 513 27.63 11.75 -8.43
N ASP A 514 28.47 11.99 -9.44
CA ASP A 514 28.03 12.27 -10.81
C ASP A 514 27.28 11.06 -11.42
N PHE A 515 27.56 9.83 -10.98
CA PHE A 515 26.79 8.63 -11.36
C PHE A 515 25.43 8.51 -10.64
N GLY A 516 25.10 9.39 -9.69
CA GLY A 516 23.82 9.40 -8.97
C GLY A 516 23.87 8.87 -7.54
N ILE A 517 25.05 8.71 -6.93
CA ILE A 517 25.15 8.41 -5.50
C ILE A 517 25.11 9.72 -4.71
N GLU A 518 23.90 10.12 -4.29
CA GLU A 518 23.63 11.40 -3.64
C GLU A 518 24.04 11.49 -2.16
N SER A 519 24.40 10.37 -1.55
CA SER A 519 24.70 10.29 -0.12
C SER A 519 25.98 11.02 0.28
N ASP A 520 26.11 11.33 1.58
CA ASP A 520 27.34 11.91 2.14
C ASP A 520 28.51 10.91 2.03
N LEU A 521 29.31 11.08 0.99
CA LEU A 521 30.42 10.20 0.67
C LEU A 521 31.58 10.40 1.65
N ALA A 522 32.10 9.30 2.18
CA ALA A 522 33.16 9.31 3.19
C ALA A 522 34.37 10.11 2.69
N ALA A 523 34.85 11.04 3.52
CA ALA A 523 35.97 11.91 3.15
C ALA A 523 37.32 11.18 3.13
N GLY A 524 37.44 10.07 3.88
CA GLY A 524 38.70 9.34 4.05
C GLY A 524 38.84 8.08 3.18
N PRO A 525 39.99 7.39 3.26
CA PRO A 525 40.33 6.27 2.37
C PRO A 525 39.40 5.04 2.50
N ALA A 526 38.63 4.97 3.59
CA ALA A 526 37.58 3.97 3.76
C ALA A 526 36.45 4.08 2.72
N LEU A 527 36.33 5.21 2.02
CA LEU A 527 35.45 5.40 0.86
C LEU A 527 35.60 4.26 -0.15
N ALA A 528 36.84 3.88 -0.47
CA ALA A 528 37.14 2.84 -1.46
C ALA A 528 36.59 1.45 -1.07
N LEU A 529 36.19 1.26 0.18
CA LEU A 529 35.62 0.03 0.72
C LEU A 529 34.11 0.13 0.94
N GLY A 530 33.47 1.21 0.49
CA GLY A 530 32.02 1.45 0.60
C GLY A 530 31.57 1.72 2.03
N ALA A 531 32.31 2.58 2.74
CA ALA A 531 31.95 3.05 4.08
C ALA A 531 30.70 3.95 4.09
N SER A 532 30.32 4.49 2.94
CA SER A 532 29.12 5.31 2.76
C SER A 532 27.87 4.47 2.53
N GLU A 533 26.76 5.01 3.00
CA GLU A 533 25.43 4.44 2.83
C GLU A 533 24.82 4.89 1.50
N SER A 534 24.01 4.06 0.88
CA SER A 534 23.20 4.43 -0.28
C SER A 534 21.96 3.52 -0.34
N SER A 535 20.91 3.96 -1.01
CA SER A 535 19.75 3.10 -1.27
C SER A 535 20.05 2.11 -2.40
N LEU A 536 19.26 1.02 -2.47
CA LEU A 536 19.43 0.03 -3.52
C LEU A 536 19.10 0.60 -4.90
N ILE A 537 18.10 1.47 -4.99
CA ILE A 537 17.69 2.11 -6.24
C ILE A 537 18.78 3.04 -6.79
N GLU A 538 19.42 3.85 -5.94
CA GLU A 538 20.56 4.71 -6.30
C GLU A 538 21.73 3.88 -6.85
N MET A 539 22.16 2.86 -6.09
CA MET A 539 23.27 2.02 -6.51
C MET A 539 22.96 1.25 -7.81
N THR A 540 21.71 0.84 -8.02
CA THR A 540 21.30 0.17 -9.26
C THR A 540 21.28 1.16 -10.43
N GLY A 541 20.83 2.39 -10.22
CA GLY A 541 20.90 3.48 -11.21
C GLY A 541 22.34 3.82 -11.60
N ALA A 542 23.24 3.92 -10.63
CA ALA A 542 24.66 4.15 -10.90
C ALA A 542 25.29 3.03 -11.76
N TYR A 543 24.86 1.78 -11.57
CA TYR A 543 25.30 0.65 -12.43
C TYR A 543 24.64 0.68 -13.81
N ALA A 544 23.41 1.20 -13.94
CA ALA A 544 22.81 1.49 -15.24
C ALA A 544 23.63 2.51 -16.02
N GLY A 545 24.21 3.49 -15.33
CA GLY A 545 25.16 4.43 -15.92
C GLY A 545 26.44 3.78 -16.46
N ILE A 546 26.92 2.71 -15.83
CA ILE A 546 28.04 1.93 -16.36
C ILE A 546 27.61 1.21 -17.65
N LEU A 547 26.45 0.55 -17.64
CA LEU A 547 25.93 -0.20 -18.79
C LEU A 547 25.61 0.71 -19.99
N ASN A 548 25.10 1.92 -19.77
CA ASN A 548 24.69 2.84 -20.84
C ASN A 548 25.86 3.56 -21.55
N GLY A 549 27.10 3.23 -21.19
CA GLY A 549 28.31 3.82 -21.77
C GLY A 549 28.84 5.03 -21.00
N GLY A 550 28.51 5.15 -19.71
CA GLY A 550 29.15 6.09 -18.78
C GLY A 550 28.38 7.36 -18.47
N SER A 551 27.07 7.42 -18.74
CA SER A 551 26.20 8.56 -18.40
C SER A 551 25.43 8.33 -17.10
N SER A 552 25.15 9.38 -16.35
CA SER A 552 24.32 9.30 -15.14
C SER A 552 22.91 8.81 -15.47
N VAL A 553 22.26 8.17 -14.50
CA VAL A 553 20.90 7.64 -14.65
C VAL A 553 20.08 7.97 -13.42
N GLU A 554 19.00 8.70 -13.62
CA GLU A 554 17.94 8.90 -12.63
C GLU A 554 16.87 7.80 -12.80
N PRO A 555 16.70 6.90 -11.81
CA PRO A 555 15.66 5.88 -11.88
C PRO A 555 14.26 6.49 -11.89
N TYR A 556 13.37 6.00 -12.77
CA TYR A 556 12.01 6.55 -12.90
C TYR A 556 10.94 5.46 -13.01
N GLY A 557 9.82 5.71 -12.33
CA GLY A 557 8.65 4.82 -12.28
C GLY A 557 7.45 5.33 -13.09
N LEU A 558 7.26 6.66 -13.11
CA LEU A 558 6.16 7.33 -13.79
C LEU A 558 6.55 7.69 -15.24
N THR A 559 5.68 7.40 -16.20
CA THR A 559 5.85 7.78 -17.62
C THR A 559 4.87 8.85 -18.07
N GLU A 560 3.59 8.72 -17.69
CA GLU A 560 2.54 9.67 -18.03
C GLU A 560 1.54 9.82 -16.88
N LEU A 561 1.05 11.03 -16.65
CA LEU A 561 -0.03 11.35 -15.72
C LEU A 561 -1.14 12.09 -16.45
N ARG A 562 -2.39 11.67 -16.26
CA ARG A 562 -3.61 12.27 -16.87
C ARG A 562 -4.76 12.29 -15.86
N LEU A 563 -5.68 13.25 -15.99
CA LEU A 563 -6.96 13.21 -15.25
C LEU A 563 -7.91 12.19 -15.88
N GLN A 564 -8.68 11.50 -15.05
CA GLN A 564 -9.66 10.53 -15.50
C GLN A 564 -10.78 11.25 -16.29
N GLY A 565 -11.00 10.81 -17.53
CA GLY A 565 -11.98 11.44 -18.44
C GLY A 565 -11.38 12.49 -19.37
N GLU A 566 -10.10 12.84 -19.19
CA GLU A 566 -9.37 13.75 -20.07
C GLU A 566 -8.33 13.00 -20.91
N ASN A 567 -8.12 13.49 -22.13
CA ASN A 567 -7.10 12.93 -23.04
C ASN A 567 -5.76 13.68 -22.94
N GLU A 568 -5.68 14.78 -22.20
CA GLU A 568 -4.48 15.60 -22.07
C GLU A 568 -3.48 14.98 -21.10
N VAL A 569 -2.19 15.05 -21.43
CA VAL A 569 -1.09 14.60 -20.57
C VAL A 569 -0.63 15.77 -19.72
N LEU A 570 -0.78 15.64 -18.40
CA LEU A 570 -0.35 16.68 -17.45
C LEU A 570 1.15 16.60 -17.15
N MET A 571 1.70 15.40 -17.12
CA MET A 571 3.13 15.16 -16.89
C MET A 571 3.59 13.98 -17.72
N ALA A 572 4.76 14.11 -18.35
CA ALA A 572 5.43 13.02 -19.04
C ALA A 572 6.89 12.97 -18.65
N THR A 573 7.39 11.78 -18.33
CA THR A 573 8.81 11.55 -18.06
C THR A 573 9.46 10.99 -19.32
N GLY A 574 10.59 11.58 -19.71
CA GLY A 574 11.39 11.10 -20.83
C GLY A 574 12.27 9.91 -20.44
N THR A 575 13.56 10.01 -20.76
CA THR A 575 14.58 9.07 -20.29
C THR A 575 15.21 9.58 -19.00
N GLY A 576 15.66 8.66 -18.14
CA GLY A 576 16.47 8.99 -16.97
C GLY A 576 17.95 9.22 -17.27
N ILE A 577 18.39 9.09 -18.55
CA ILE A 577 19.80 9.30 -18.92
C ILE A 577 20.15 10.79 -18.82
N GLY A 578 21.13 11.09 -17.97
CA GLY A 578 21.68 12.43 -17.78
C GLY A 578 23.03 12.64 -18.46
N GLU A 579 23.87 13.46 -17.82
CA GLU A 579 25.18 13.86 -18.35
C GLU A 579 26.19 12.70 -18.37
N ARG A 580 27.23 12.84 -19.18
CA ARG A 580 28.31 11.85 -19.25
C ARG A 580 29.28 12.03 -18.08
N VAL A 581 29.49 10.96 -17.34
CA VAL A 581 30.39 10.89 -16.17
C VAL A 581 31.76 10.36 -16.57
N ILE A 582 31.82 9.28 -17.34
CA ILE A 582 33.06 8.72 -17.88
C ILE A 582 32.93 8.49 -19.38
N ASN A 583 34.07 8.44 -20.07
CA ASN A 583 34.09 8.17 -21.49
C ASN A 583 33.68 6.71 -21.82
N LYS A 584 33.25 6.49 -23.07
CA LYS A 584 32.71 5.19 -23.51
C LYS A 584 33.74 4.06 -23.45
N ASP A 585 35.02 4.34 -23.70
CA ASP A 585 36.08 3.33 -23.65
C ASP A 585 36.34 2.90 -22.21
N ALA A 586 36.36 3.85 -21.26
CA ALA A 586 36.46 3.59 -19.84
C ALA A 586 35.27 2.76 -19.33
N ALA A 587 34.04 3.11 -19.75
CA ALA A 587 32.86 2.31 -19.43
C ALA A 587 32.95 0.88 -19.99
N ALA A 588 33.31 0.71 -21.27
CA ALA A 588 33.43 -0.60 -21.89
C ALA A 588 34.53 -1.48 -21.26
N GLN A 589 35.66 -0.87 -20.87
CA GLN A 589 36.72 -1.55 -20.13
C GLN A 589 36.30 -1.91 -18.70
N LEU A 590 35.55 -1.05 -18.03
CA LEU A 590 34.99 -1.34 -16.71
C LEU A 590 34.00 -2.51 -16.77
N ILE A 591 33.13 -2.55 -17.77
CA ILE A 591 32.23 -3.68 -18.02
C ILE A 591 33.04 -4.96 -18.23
N TRP A 592 34.13 -4.90 -19.00
CA TRP A 592 35.03 -6.06 -19.16
C TRP A 592 35.64 -6.53 -17.84
N MET A 593 36.09 -5.60 -16.98
CA MET A 593 36.61 -5.97 -15.65
C MET A 593 35.51 -6.56 -14.75
N MET A 594 34.28 -6.06 -14.84
CA MET A 594 33.13 -6.54 -14.07
C MET A 594 32.59 -7.89 -14.58
N GLU A 595 32.72 -8.18 -15.88
CA GLU A 595 32.43 -9.52 -16.44
C GLU A 595 33.32 -10.57 -15.77
N LYS A 596 34.60 -10.26 -15.55
CA LYS A 596 35.55 -11.16 -14.85
C LYS A 596 35.16 -11.44 -13.41
N VAL A 597 34.49 -10.52 -12.73
CA VAL A 597 33.96 -10.77 -11.39
C VAL A 597 32.98 -11.95 -11.39
N ILE A 598 32.16 -12.08 -12.43
CA ILE A 598 31.18 -13.16 -12.57
C ILE A 598 31.82 -14.42 -13.16
N SER A 599 32.56 -14.33 -14.26
CA SER A 599 33.10 -15.54 -14.92
C SER A 599 34.22 -16.21 -14.12
N GLU A 600 35.03 -15.43 -13.41
CA GLU A 600 36.30 -15.90 -12.83
C GLU A 600 36.47 -15.52 -11.36
N GLY A 601 35.70 -14.57 -10.83
CA GLY A 601 36.00 -13.91 -9.55
C GLY A 601 35.01 -14.17 -8.41
N SER A 602 34.82 -13.12 -7.60
CA SER A 602 34.00 -13.17 -6.37
C SER A 602 32.49 -13.37 -6.61
N GLY A 603 32.00 -13.15 -7.84
CA GLY A 603 30.59 -13.18 -8.22
C GLY A 603 30.13 -14.43 -8.95
N ARG A 604 30.91 -15.53 -8.97
CA ARG A 604 30.61 -16.74 -9.75
C ARG A 604 29.21 -17.33 -9.59
N ARG A 605 28.57 -17.17 -8.43
CA ARG A 605 27.20 -17.66 -8.20
C ARG A 605 26.13 -16.91 -9.00
N ALA A 606 26.46 -15.73 -9.54
CA ALA A 606 25.59 -14.96 -10.41
C ALA A 606 25.66 -15.38 -11.89
N ALA A 607 26.56 -16.29 -12.27
CA ALA A 607 26.75 -16.65 -13.68
C ALA A 607 25.45 -17.19 -14.32
N LEU A 608 25.11 -16.70 -15.52
CA LEU A 608 23.93 -17.12 -16.27
C LEU A 608 24.33 -18.11 -17.38
N PRO A 609 23.64 -19.25 -17.55
CA PRO A 609 23.94 -20.19 -18.63
C PRO A 609 23.76 -19.55 -20.00
N GLY A 610 24.83 -19.50 -20.80
CA GLY A 610 24.79 -19.01 -22.18
C GLY A 610 24.51 -17.51 -22.36
N ARG A 611 24.46 -16.73 -21.28
CA ARG A 611 24.19 -15.28 -21.32
C ARG A 611 25.32 -14.50 -20.62
N PRO A 612 26.06 -13.66 -21.33
CA PRO A 612 27.07 -12.79 -20.71
C PRO A 612 26.46 -11.86 -19.66
N ALA A 613 27.13 -11.74 -18.51
CA ALA A 613 26.73 -10.86 -17.43
C ALA A 613 27.97 -10.23 -16.79
N ALA A 614 27.82 -9.01 -16.27
CA ALA A 614 28.84 -8.30 -15.51
C ALA A 614 28.25 -7.80 -14.19
N GLY A 615 29.05 -7.71 -13.14
CA GLY A 615 28.53 -7.27 -11.86
C GLY A 615 29.57 -7.17 -10.76
N LYS A 616 29.10 -6.91 -9.55
CA LYS A 616 29.95 -6.75 -8.38
C LYS A 616 29.26 -7.20 -7.10
N THR A 617 30.05 -7.88 -6.27
CA THR A 617 29.71 -8.25 -4.90
C THR A 617 29.99 -7.10 -3.92
N GLY A 618 29.12 -6.91 -2.94
CA GLY A 618 29.33 -6.04 -1.78
C GLY A 618 29.15 -6.82 -0.48
N THR A 619 30.11 -6.69 0.44
CA THR A 619 29.98 -7.19 1.82
C THR A 619 30.58 -6.14 2.74
N THR A 620 29.86 -5.72 3.77
CA THR A 620 30.38 -4.75 4.76
C THR A 620 31.32 -5.43 5.74
N GLN A 621 32.27 -4.68 6.33
CA GLN A 621 33.27 -5.25 7.25
C GLN A 621 32.63 -5.87 8.49
N ALA A 622 31.53 -5.28 8.98
CA ALA A 622 30.74 -5.81 10.09
C ALA A 622 29.74 -6.90 9.66
N ALA A 623 29.77 -7.33 8.39
CA ALA A 623 28.86 -8.29 7.78
C ALA A 623 27.37 -7.97 7.97
N ARG A 624 27.01 -6.68 8.07
CA ARG A 624 25.62 -6.24 8.27
C ARG A 624 24.81 -6.26 6.98
N ASP A 625 25.49 -6.00 5.87
CA ASP A 625 24.88 -5.83 4.56
C ASP A 625 25.64 -6.65 3.53
N ALA A 626 24.87 -7.34 2.70
CA ALA A 626 25.37 -8.11 1.59
C ALA A 626 24.64 -7.69 0.31
N TRP A 627 25.41 -7.35 -0.71
CA TRP A 627 24.92 -6.81 -1.97
C TRP A 627 25.41 -7.65 -3.14
N PHE A 628 24.57 -7.75 -4.17
CA PHE A 628 25.01 -8.08 -5.51
C PHE A 628 24.31 -7.15 -6.49
N ILE A 629 25.09 -6.44 -7.30
CA ILE A 629 24.55 -5.57 -8.35
C ILE A 629 25.24 -5.96 -9.65
N GLY A 630 24.44 -6.23 -10.67
CA GLY A 630 24.96 -6.70 -11.94
C GLY A 630 23.94 -6.50 -13.05
N PHE A 631 24.39 -6.73 -14.27
CA PHE A 631 23.60 -6.49 -15.47
C PHE A 631 23.96 -7.46 -16.59
N THR A 632 22.99 -7.64 -17.47
CA THR A 632 23.18 -8.17 -18.83
C THR A 632 23.19 -6.97 -19.79
N ALA A 633 23.15 -7.22 -21.10
CA ALA A 633 23.02 -6.14 -22.06
C ALA A 633 21.64 -5.45 -22.02
N ASP A 634 20.62 -6.09 -21.43
CA ASP A 634 19.24 -5.62 -21.49
C ASP A 634 18.75 -5.01 -20.17
N TYR A 635 19.15 -5.58 -19.03
CA TYR A 635 18.65 -5.18 -17.71
C TYR A 635 19.78 -5.12 -16.68
N VAL A 636 19.59 -4.18 -15.75
CA VAL A 636 20.39 -4.01 -14.54
C VAL A 636 19.54 -4.44 -13.36
N ALA A 637 20.10 -5.28 -12.50
CA ALA A 637 19.44 -5.69 -11.28
C ALA A 637 20.36 -5.54 -10.07
N GLY A 638 19.82 -4.96 -9.01
CA GLY A 638 20.45 -4.87 -7.70
C GLY A 638 19.72 -5.73 -6.69
N VAL A 639 20.47 -6.40 -5.84
CA VAL A 639 19.97 -7.18 -4.69
C VAL A 639 20.69 -6.75 -3.44
N TRP A 640 19.93 -6.43 -2.39
CA TRP A 640 20.42 -6.23 -1.04
C TRP A 640 19.84 -7.28 -0.10
N MET A 641 20.63 -7.70 0.89
CA MET A 641 20.20 -8.55 1.99
C MET A 641 20.82 -8.09 3.31
N GLY A 642 20.01 -8.05 4.38
CA GLY A 642 20.45 -7.60 5.70
C GLY A 642 19.35 -7.72 6.77
N TYR A 643 19.65 -7.32 8.00
CA TYR A 643 18.65 -7.20 9.06
C TYR A 643 18.27 -5.74 9.30
N ASP A 644 16.99 -5.51 9.61
CA ASP A 644 16.48 -4.16 9.93
C ASP A 644 17.15 -3.55 11.16
N ASP A 645 17.52 -4.38 12.13
CA ASP A 645 18.16 -3.97 13.38
C ASP A 645 19.70 -3.86 13.26
N ASN A 646 20.26 -3.92 12.05
CA ASN A 646 21.71 -3.88 11.79
C ASN A 646 22.51 -5.01 12.47
N THR A 647 21.87 -6.10 12.89
CA THR A 647 22.61 -7.27 13.38
C THR A 647 23.44 -7.90 12.26
N PRO A 648 24.66 -8.39 12.54
CA PRO A 648 25.49 -9.04 11.53
C PRO A 648 24.86 -10.31 10.94
N LEU A 649 24.96 -10.45 9.61
CA LEU A 649 24.70 -11.69 8.90
C LEU A 649 25.76 -12.74 9.23
N LYS A 650 25.32 -13.99 9.39
CA LYS A 650 26.20 -15.13 9.65
C LYS A 650 26.36 -15.97 8.39
N GLY A 651 27.56 -15.97 7.81
CA GLY A 651 27.88 -16.78 6.63
C GLY A 651 27.25 -16.29 5.32
N VAL A 652 26.72 -15.07 5.29
CA VAL A 652 26.19 -14.44 4.07
C VAL A 652 27.17 -13.37 3.61
N THR A 653 27.53 -13.43 2.33
CA THR A 653 28.36 -12.43 1.64
C THR A 653 27.68 -12.04 0.34
N GLY A 654 28.08 -10.93 -0.28
CA GLY A 654 27.52 -10.51 -1.57
C GLY A 654 27.63 -11.57 -2.68
N GLY A 655 28.67 -12.41 -2.66
CA GLY A 655 28.85 -13.53 -3.60
C GLY A 655 28.09 -14.81 -3.23
N GLY A 656 27.34 -14.81 -2.12
CA GLY A 656 26.50 -15.90 -1.63
C GLY A 656 25.04 -15.70 -2.02
N LEU A 657 24.16 -15.61 -1.00
CA LEU A 657 22.71 -15.49 -1.21
C LEU A 657 22.27 -14.32 -2.10
N PRO A 658 22.82 -13.08 -1.99
CA PRO A 658 22.44 -11.99 -2.89
C PRO A 658 22.74 -12.29 -4.36
N ALA A 659 23.91 -12.87 -4.67
CA ALA A 659 24.26 -13.29 -6.02
C ALA A 659 23.34 -14.39 -6.56
N GLU A 660 22.89 -15.30 -5.69
CA GLU A 660 21.92 -16.34 -6.08
C GLU A 660 20.52 -15.78 -6.29
N ILE A 661 20.05 -14.84 -5.47
CA ILE A 661 18.78 -14.12 -5.71
C ILE A 661 18.86 -13.39 -7.05
N TRP A 662 19.97 -12.71 -7.32
CA TRP A 662 20.21 -12.05 -8.59
C TRP A 662 20.18 -13.04 -9.76
N HIS A 663 20.86 -14.18 -9.63
CA HIS A 663 20.84 -15.25 -10.62
C HIS A 663 19.42 -15.73 -10.92
N GLU A 664 18.68 -16.14 -9.89
CA GLU A 664 17.32 -16.65 -10.02
C GLU A 664 16.36 -15.62 -10.62
N THR A 665 16.55 -14.34 -10.27
CA THR A 665 15.79 -13.22 -10.85
C THR A 665 16.09 -13.10 -12.34
N MET A 666 17.36 -13.00 -12.70
CA MET A 666 17.78 -12.75 -14.08
C MET A 666 17.50 -13.93 -15.01
N ILE A 667 17.54 -15.17 -14.52
CA ILE A 667 17.09 -16.35 -15.29
C ILE A 667 15.63 -16.20 -15.72
N ARG A 668 14.74 -15.86 -14.79
CA ARG A 668 13.29 -15.71 -15.05
C ARG A 668 12.98 -14.47 -15.88
N VAL A 669 13.63 -13.34 -15.57
CA VAL A 669 13.48 -12.09 -16.34
C VAL A 669 13.85 -12.29 -17.81
N HIS A 670 14.87 -13.10 -18.09
CA HIS A 670 15.33 -13.38 -19.45
C HIS A 670 14.66 -14.57 -20.14
N GLU A 671 13.70 -15.25 -19.51
CA GLU A 671 12.98 -16.35 -20.14
C GLU A 671 12.29 -15.88 -21.43
N GLY A 672 12.56 -16.57 -22.54
CA GLY A 672 12.05 -16.22 -23.87
C GLY A 672 12.69 -14.99 -24.54
N THR A 673 13.70 -14.36 -23.94
CA THR A 673 14.38 -13.18 -24.52
C THR A 673 15.65 -13.56 -25.30
N PRO A 674 16.00 -12.82 -26.38
CA PRO A 674 17.25 -13.06 -27.12
C PRO A 674 18.48 -12.79 -26.25
N VAL A 675 19.60 -13.45 -26.56
CA VAL A 675 20.88 -13.22 -25.89
C VAL A 675 21.63 -12.11 -26.63
N ASN A 676 21.77 -10.97 -25.96
CA ASN A 676 22.54 -9.83 -26.47
C ASN A 676 23.93 -9.79 -25.83
N PRO A 677 25.00 -9.48 -26.60
CA PRO A 677 26.35 -9.37 -26.06
C PRO A 677 26.49 -8.11 -25.20
N LEU A 678 27.30 -8.20 -24.13
CA LEU A 678 27.67 -7.02 -23.35
C LEU A 678 28.47 -6.02 -24.20
N PRO A 679 28.27 -4.70 -24.01
CA PRO A 679 29.04 -3.66 -24.71
C PRO A 679 30.43 -3.47 -24.07
N LEU A 680 31.17 -4.56 -23.91
CA LEU A 680 32.47 -4.60 -23.26
C LEU A 680 33.63 -4.45 -24.26
N GLN A 681 34.76 -3.95 -23.78
CA GLN A 681 36.00 -3.84 -24.54
C GLN A 681 37.15 -4.42 -23.74
N ALA A 682 37.76 -5.50 -24.26
CA ALA A 682 38.98 -6.03 -23.68
C ALA A 682 40.14 -5.01 -23.82
N PRO A 683 41.01 -4.88 -22.80
CA PRO A 683 42.14 -3.96 -22.87
C PRO A 683 43.08 -4.36 -24.02
N ARG A 684 43.62 -3.36 -24.73
CA ARG A 684 44.66 -3.61 -25.72
C ARG A 684 45.89 -4.14 -25.00
N GLN A 685 46.32 -5.37 -25.32
CA GLN A 685 47.59 -5.88 -24.80
C GLN A 685 48.71 -4.97 -25.28
N PRO A 686 49.64 -4.53 -24.40
CA PRO A 686 50.83 -3.85 -24.86
C PRO A 686 51.55 -4.77 -25.84
N LYS A 687 51.78 -4.31 -27.07
CA LYS A 687 52.58 -5.05 -28.05
C LYS A 687 53.89 -5.44 -27.36
N PRO A 688 54.35 -6.70 -27.46
CA PRO A 688 55.68 -7.06 -26.99
C PRO A 688 56.65 -6.05 -27.60
N ILE A 689 57.36 -5.30 -26.76
CA ILE A 689 58.52 -4.56 -27.22
C ILE A 689 59.41 -5.64 -27.82
N ALA A 690 59.59 -5.61 -29.14
CA ALA A 690 60.51 -6.51 -29.81
C ALA A 690 61.83 -6.35 -29.07
N GLN A 691 62.27 -7.41 -28.38
CA GLN A 691 63.60 -7.42 -27.81
C GLN A 691 64.54 -7.04 -28.96
N PRO A 692 65.44 -6.05 -28.78
CA PRO A 692 66.46 -5.83 -29.79
C PRO A 692 67.10 -7.19 -30.05
N LYS A 693 66.98 -7.70 -31.28
CA LYS A 693 67.69 -8.91 -31.69
C LYS A 693 69.12 -8.75 -31.19
N PRO A 694 69.71 -9.76 -30.54
CA PRO A 694 71.14 -9.75 -30.28
C PRO A 694 71.80 -9.36 -31.59
N GLN A 695 72.50 -8.22 -31.62
CA GLN A 695 73.38 -7.92 -32.73
C GLN A 695 74.31 -9.12 -32.80
N GLU A 696 74.21 -9.89 -33.89
CA GLU A 696 75.26 -10.83 -34.23
C GLU A 696 76.58 -10.06 -34.11
N PRO A 697 77.58 -10.59 -33.38
CA PRO A 697 78.89 -9.95 -33.35
C PRO A 697 79.32 -9.82 -34.79
N LYS A 698 79.39 -8.57 -35.29
CA LYS A 698 79.96 -8.28 -36.59
C LYS A 698 81.33 -8.94 -36.60
N GLY A 699 81.46 -9.98 -37.43
CA GLY A 699 82.71 -10.67 -37.67
C GLY A 699 83.79 -9.63 -37.95
N GLY A 700 84.85 -9.65 -37.14
CA GLY A 700 85.83 -8.57 -37.15
C GLY A 700 87.10 -8.93 -36.41
N LEU A 701 87.55 -10.18 -36.51
CA LEU A 701 88.95 -10.54 -36.30
C LEU A 701 89.34 -11.70 -37.23
N GLY A 702 88.46 -12.69 -37.40
CA GLY A 702 88.70 -13.82 -38.31
C GLY A 702 88.81 -13.41 -39.79
N GLN A 703 87.93 -12.52 -40.28
CA GLN A 703 87.98 -12.04 -41.67
C GLN A 703 89.19 -11.14 -41.95
N ALA A 704 89.67 -10.38 -40.97
CA ALA A 704 90.86 -9.54 -41.12
C ALA A 704 92.15 -10.39 -41.15
N VAL A 705 92.20 -11.46 -40.36
CA VAL A 705 93.33 -12.41 -40.34
C VAL A 705 93.36 -13.26 -41.62
N ASP A 706 92.20 -13.72 -42.10
CA ASP A 706 92.12 -14.49 -43.37
C ASP A 706 92.49 -13.64 -44.59
N GLN A 707 92.21 -12.34 -44.57
CA GLN A 707 92.55 -11.42 -45.65
C GLN A 707 94.05 -11.05 -45.61
N LEU A 708 94.63 -10.89 -44.41
CA LEU A 708 96.07 -10.67 -44.23
C LEU A 708 96.90 -11.91 -44.62
N LEU A 709 96.42 -13.11 -44.33
CA LEU A 709 97.10 -14.37 -44.68
C LEU A 709 97.05 -14.66 -46.19
N ARG A 710 95.96 -14.29 -46.87
CA ARG A 710 95.88 -14.39 -48.34
C ARG A 710 96.80 -13.39 -49.04
N ASP A 711 96.94 -12.19 -48.51
CA ASP A 711 97.84 -11.17 -49.07
C ASP A 711 99.33 -11.48 -48.80
N LEU A 712 99.66 -12.20 -47.72
CA LEU A 712 101.03 -12.59 -47.39
C LEU A 712 101.51 -13.88 -48.09
N PHE A 713 100.61 -14.81 -48.40
CA PHE A 713 101.00 -16.15 -48.88
C PHE A 713 100.41 -16.58 -50.24
N GLY A 714 99.57 -15.76 -50.88
CA GLY A 714 99.18 -15.90 -52.30
C GLY A 714 98.81 -17.32 -52.75
N ASN A 715 97.52 -17.68 -52.62
CA ASN A 715 96.85 -18.91 -53.08
C ASN A 715 97.59 -20.25 -52.95
#